data_AF-A0A0T5P6M3-F1
#
_entry.id   AF-A0A0T5P6M3-F1
#
_cell.length_a   1.000
_cell.length_b   1.000
_cell.length_c   1.000
_cell.angle_alpha   90.00
_cell.angle_beta   90.00
_cell.angle_gamma   90.00
#
_symmetry.space_group_name_H-M   'P 1'
#
loop_
_entity.id
_entity.type
_entity.pdbx_description
1 polymer ?
#
loop_
_entity_poly.entity_id
_entity_poly.type
_entity_poly.pdbx_seq_one_letter_code
_entity_poly.pdbx_strand_id
1 'polypeptide(L)'
;MKTTPEALKSEFYTFLVESQAETVILAGDSDLTDDLLGSGLRVISLADGYGTVPECATEIWTRHADQIDPGLIGSRTVEIIPDAFEPATDNVSPTTRGNRIAVIGDPESLTDNSLQKVTRDFSEFAVTPAFSEALAQRGVGPLFVFDTEGETLEEAAACAILGTESNMVPLLTWSMLNGCSIVWPAGHELEDDNLTCIDPLATLKAISDALQVEMPDDEAETGALVARNLETDISLVRAMFHPAVRLYDAICECKGSAPAGCITGQVRLEKGDPDGLLNAWITEMAPNPNYEGARFRGSAALRDDVDLEDVIVDIDAWGWHVASIRVPSDLEVQVAGLISMSTLHDRSKAEVQYWSRMPDTRIQLGKKLYQEEPVLRDDDGPFLYRQTGDFPFNRDSLTVLPPENFGQKFTRFHLFNKRSVSSVLLESLRDSYRGRVGWLIGNGPSVRLEDLDQLAESECLCFGFNRFYLAHEDTKLRPKFTVTGDLQMIEDFGQEVVDSSGGTVFVAHEEAPDLVGDYIWVRQISVSPSLFSTNAADFVTPGGSSVYVALQIGYYLGIRKWYMYGADFTFKFMPPRRGSSAFRTATGDGNHFISNYRSGRAWCPPSIENILPSFYSARLAMEMDGGFIRNATRGGNLHVFERMDFEDALADTIS
;
A
#
# COMPACT_ATOMS: atom_id res chain seq x y z
N MET A 1 -35.23 37.94 -20.34
CA MET A 1 -35.43 37.01 -21.48
C MET A 1 -34.59 35.80 -21.18
N LYS A 2 -35.13 34.58 -21.22
CA LYS A 2 -34.31 33.37 -21.05
C LYS A 2 -33.44 33.23 -22.30
N THR A 3 -32.12 33.34 -22.13
CA THR A 3 -31.15 33.02 -23.17
C THR A 3 -31.29 31.53 -23.50
N THR A 4 -31.36 31.19 -24.78
CA THR A 4 -31.46 29.79 -25.23
C THR A 4 -30.13 29.06 -25.00
N PRO A 5 -30.12 27.72 -24.84
CA PRO A 5 -28.90 26.95 -24.65
C PRO A 5 -27.85 27.17 -25.75
N GLU A 6 -28.29 27.43 -26.97
CA GLU A 6 -27.42 27.76 -28.12
C GLU A 6 -26.81 29.17 -28.01
N ALA A 7 -27.55 30.13 -27.45
CA ALA A 7 -27.05 31.48 -27.22
C ALA A 7 -26.08 31.52 -26.03
N LEU A 8 -26.34 30.74 -24.97
CA LEU A 8 -25.41 30.53 -23.86
C LEU A 8 -24.13 29.82 -24.32
N LYS A 9 -24.26 28.78 -25.16
CA LYS A 9 -23.12 28.14 -25.84
C LYS A 9 -22.33 29.16 -26.66
N SER A 10 -23.01 29.98 -27.46
CA SER A 10 -22.36 30.96 -28.32
C SER A 10 -21.64 32.06 -27.52
N GLU A 11 -22.23 32.57 -26.43
CA GLU A 11 -21.57 33.54 -25.53
C GLU A 11 -20.39 32.89 -24.80
N PHE A 12 -20.53 31.64 -24.35
CA PHE A 12 -19.48 30.88 -23.67
C PHE A 12 -18.30 30.56 -24.61
N TYR A 13 -18.57 30.19 -25.86
CA TYR A 13 -17.54 30.01 -26.90
C TYR A 13 -16.85 31.33 -27.26
N THR A 14 -17.59 32.44 -27.30
CA THR A 14 -17.01 33.77 -27.57
C THR A 14 -16.08 34.18 -26.42
N PHE A 15 -16.48 33.96 -25.17
CA PHE A 15 -15.65 34.25 -24.00
C PHE A 15 -14.43 33.32 -23.86
N LEU A 16 -14.57 32.03 -24.22
CA LEU A 16 -13.45 31.07 -24.27
C LEU A 16 -12.38 31.47 -25.29
N VAL A 17 -12.81 31.99 -26.43
CA VAL A 17 -11.91 32.54 -27.46
C VAL A 17 -11.21 33.81 -26.97
N GLU A 18 -11.86 34.61 -26.12
CA GLU A 18 -11.26 35.82 -25.51
C GLU A 18 -10.35 35.52 -24.30
N SER A 19 -10.39 34.32 -23.69
CA SER A 19 -9.73 34.03 -22.41
C SER A 19 -8.43 33.20 -22.46
N GLN A 20 -7.95 32.79 -23.63
CA GLN A 20 -6.66 32.07 -23.84
C GLN A 20 -6.42 30.79 -23.00
N ALA A 21 -7.42 29.96 -22.73
CA ALA A 21 -7.24 28.69 -21.98
C ALA A 21 -6.82 27.51 -22.89
N GLU A 22 -6.00 26.57 -22.40
CA GLU A 22 -5.23 25.62 -23.22
C GLU A 22 -5.72 24.16 -23.25
N THR A 23 -6.55 23.67 -22.31
CA THR A 23 -7.12 22.29 -22.35
C THR A 23 -8.42 22.19 -21.55
N VAL A 24 -9.38 21.37 -22.01
CA VAL A 24 -10.64 21.05 -21.30
C VAL A 24 -10.87 19.53 -21.22
N ILE A 25 -11.11 18.99 -20.02
CA ILE A 25 -11.52 17.59 -19.78
C ILE A 25 -12.99 17.55 -19.38
N LEU A 26 -13.76 16.61 -19.94
CA LEU A 26 -15.13 16.29 -19.55
C LEU A 26 -15.21 14.84 -19.06
N ALA A 27 -15.67 14.62 -17.83
CA ALA A 27 -15.96 13.30 -17.29
C ALA A 27 -17.41 13.24 -16.81
N GLY A 28 -18.15 12.21 -17.23
CA GLY A 28 -19.51 11.93 -16.78
C GLY A 28 -19.58 10.57 -16.10
N ASP A 29 -20.34 10.51 -15.02
CA ASP A 29 -20.68 9.29 -14.27
C ASP A 29 -21.88 8.58 -14.93
N SER A 30 -21.95 7.26 -14.84
CA SER A 30 -22.99 6.42 -15.47
C SER A 30 -24.22 6.18 -14.61
N ASP A 31 -24.21 6.57 -13.33
CA ASP A 31 -25.29 6.26 -12.39
C ASP A 31 -26.12 7.48 -11.97
N LEU A 32 -26.88 8.07 -12.90
CA LEU A 32 -28.00 8.96 -12.56
C LEU A 32 -29.14 8.76 -13.56
N THR A 33 -30.09 7.92 -13.17
CA THR A 33 -31.42 7.88 -13.79
C THR A 33 -32.27 8.97 -13.15
N ASP A 34 -32.39 10.13 -13.80
CA ASP A 34 -33.58 10.98 -13.62
C ASP A 34 -33.74 12.00 -14.75
N ASP A 35 -34.96 12.04 -15.28
CA ASP A 35 -35.43 12.98 -16.28
C ASP A 35 -35.44 14.42 -15.76
N LEU A 36 -35.12 15.36 -16.67
CA LEU A 36 -35.07 16.83 -16.51
C LEU A 36 -33.84 17.38 -15.77
N LEU A 37 -32.96 18.04 -16.54
CA LEU A 37 -31.81 18.84 -16.08
C LEU A 37 -30.75 18.03 -15.30
N GLY A 38 -29.95 17.24 -16.02
CA GLY A 38 -28.87 16.45 -15.42
C GLY A 38 -27.61 16.40 -16.27
N SER A 39 -27.22 17.50 -16.93
CA SER A 39 -25.86 17.59 -17.46
C SER A 39 -24.91 17.77 -16.28
N GLY A 40 -24.44 16.65 -15.72
CA GLY A 40 -23.25 16.59 -14.88
C GLY A 40 -22.01 16.91 -15.72
N LEU A 41 -21.98 18.12 -16.30
CA LEU A 41 -20.85 18.62 -17.06
C LEU A 41 -19.81 19.09 -16.03
N ARG A 42 -18.83 18.25 -15.72
CA ARG A 42 -17.64 18.71 -14.98
C ARG A 42 -16.67 19.29 -15.98
N VAL A 43 -16.45 20.60 -15.90
CA VAL A 43 -15.45 21.33 -16.67
C VAL A 43 -14.18 21.41 -15.84
N ILE A 44 -13.10 20.79 -16.29
CA ILE A 44 -11.76 20.97 -15.71
C ILE A 44 -10.91 21.68 -16.77
N SER A 45 -10.39 22.86 -16.41
CA SER A 45 -9.36 23.59 -17.15
C SER A 45 -8.06 23.53 -16.34
N LEU A 46 -6.88 23.56 -16.98
CA LEU A 46 -5.55 23.42 -16.35
C LEU A 46 -4.61 24.60 -16.55
N ALA A 47 -3.86 24.93 -15.47
CA ALA A 47 -2.58 25.66 -15.46
C ALA A 47 -2.14 26.54 -14.21
N ASP A 48 -0.83 26.70 -14.01
CA ASP A 48 -0.12 27.56 -13.03
C ASP A 48 -0.64 27.58 -11.61
N GLY A 49 -0.55 26.45 -10.93
CA GLY A 49 -0.04 26.43 -9.55
C GLY A 49 -0.78 27.19 -8.42
N TYR A 50 -1.79 28.03 -8.70
CA TYR A 50 -2.22 29.11 -7.81
C TYR A 50 -3.71 29.47 -8.04
N GLY A 51 -4.60 28.55 -7.68
CA GLY A 51 -6.05 28.66 -7.91
C GLY A 51 -6.73 29.98 -7.57
N THR A 52 -6.86 30.87 -8.55
CA THR A 52 -7.76 32.04 -8.55
C THR A 52 -8.72 31.94 -9.72
N VAL A 53 -10.03 32.04 -9.46
CA VAL A 53 -11.08 31.96 -10.50
C VAL A 53 -11.05 33.27 -11.34
N PRO A 54 -11.02 33.21 -12.68
CA PRO A 54 -11.00 34.42 -13.53
C PRO A 54 -12.21 35.34 -13.29
N GLU A 55 -12.03 36.67 -13.37
CA GLU A 55 -13.10 37.68 -13.24
C GLU A 55 -14.25 37.45 -14.24
N CYS A 56 -13.96 36.89 -15.42
CA CYS A 56 -14.94 36.56 -16.45
C CYS A 56 -15.89 35.40 -16.07
N ALA A 57 -15.39 34.38 -15.35
CA ALA A 57 -16.22 33.30 -14.81
C ALA A 57 -17.19 33.82 -13.73
N THR A 58 -16.74 34.82 -12.98
CA THR A 58 -17.56 35.54 -11.98
C THR A 58 -18.64 36.40 -12.66
N GLU A 59 -18.36 36.97 -13.83
CA GLU A 59 -19.30 37.80 -14.59
C GLU A 59 -20.41 36.98 -15.27
N ILE A 60 -20.07 35.79 -15.81
CA ILE A 60 -21.06 34.82 -16.33
C ILE A 60 -21.94 34.29 -15.19
N TRP A 61 -21.33 33.95 -14.05
CA TRP A 61 -22.05 33.55 -12.83
C TRP A 61 -23.03 34.63 -12.35
N THR A 62 -22.63 35.91 -12.43
CA THR A 62 -23.48 37.04 -12.02
C THR A 62 -24.64 37.30 -12.98
N ARG A 63 -24.46 37.06 -14.29
CA ARG A 63 -25.49 37.29 -15.33
C ARG A 63 -26.48 36.13 -15.49
N HIS A 64 -26.13 34.92 -15.06
CA HIS A 64 -26.94 33.70 -15.20
C HIS A 64 -27.05 32.86 -13.90
N ALA A 65 -27.06 33.54 -12.74
CA ALA A 65 -27.06 32.91 -11.41
C ALA A 65 -28.23 31.95 -11.13
N ASP A 66 -29.32 32.08 -11.88
CA ASP A 66 -30.54 31.27 -11.82
C ASP A 66 -30.45 29.94 -12.60
N GLN A 67 -29.33 29.70 -13.29
CA GLN A 67 -29.09 28.51 -14.11
C GLN A 67 -27.94 27.61 -13.61
N ILE A 68 -27.35 27.94 -12.46
CA ILE A 68 -26.22 27.22 -11.86
C ILE A 68 -26.64 26.69 -10.48
N ASP A 69 -26.37 25.42 -10.18
CA ASP A 69 -26.67 24.79 -8.91
C ASP A 69 -25.77 25.37 -7.78
N PRO A 70 -26.32 25.96 -6.70
CA PRO A 70 -25.55 26.50 -5.60
C PRO A 70 -24.69 25.46 -4.84
N GLY A 71 -24.90 24.16 -5.06
CA GLY A 71 -24.12 23.06 -4.47
C GLY A 71 -22.66 22.96 -4.91
N LEU A 72 -22.24 23.70 -5.95
CA LEU A 72 -20.85 23.75 -6.43
C LEU A 72 -19.92 24.68 -5.59
N ILE A 73 -20.46 25.36 -4.57
CA ILE A 73 -19.66 26.19 -3.65
C ILE A 73 -18.99 25.29 -2.60
N GLY A 74 -17.75 24.85 -2.83
CA GLY A 74 -16.95 24.24 -1.75
C GLY A 74 -15.66 23.48 -2.12
N SER A 75 -15.49 22.99 -3.35
CA SER A 75 -14.27 22.25 -3.71
C SER A 75 -13.21 23.19 -4.25
N ARG A 76 -12.20 23.48 -3.43
CA ARG A 76 -11.01 24.24 -3.80
C ARG A 76 -10.17 23.44 -4.80
N THR A 77 -9.48 24.17 -5.67
CA THR A 77 -8.43 23.78 -6.63
C THR A 77 -8.93 23.54 -8.07
N VAL A 78 -8.81 24.58 -8.90
CA VAL A 78 -8.73 24.54 -10.36
C VAL A 78 -7.62 25.54 -10.74
N GLU A 79 -6.68 25.10 -11.57
CA GLU A 79 -5.50 25.82 -12.06
C GLU A 79 -5.72 26.13 -13.58
N ILE A 80 -5.32 27.29 -14.18
CA ILE A 80 -5.29 27.61 -15.65
C ILE A 80 -3.99 28.32 -16.19
N ILE A 81 -3.41 27.96 -17.38
CA ILE A 81 -2.34 28.62 -18.21
C ILE A 81 -2.14 27.92 -19.60
N PRO A 82 -1.40 28.50 -20.58
CA PRO A 82 -2.05 29.11 -21.75
C PRO A 82 -1.39 28.81 -23.12
N ASP A 83 -2.13 29.19 -24.17
CA ASP A 83 -1.68 29.34 -25.58
C ASP A 83 -1.64 28.11 -26.51
N ALA A 84 -2.81 27.76 -27.04
CA ALA A 84 -2.90 26.98 -28.28
C ALA A 84 -3.89 27.56 -29.31
N PHE A 85 -3.43 28.67 -29.91
CA PHE A 85 -3.52 29.04 -31.34
C PHE A 85 -4.69 29.88 -31.90
N GLU A 86 -4.26 30.96 -32.58
CA GLU A 86 -5.01 31.75 -33.57
C GLU A 86 -5.49 30.91 -34.77
N PRO A 87 -6.57 31.35 -35.46
CA PRO A 87 -7.02 30.72 -36.69
C PRO A 87 -6.21 31.22 -37.89
N ALA A 88 -5.71 30.29 -38.71
CA ALA A 88 -5.08 30.65 -39.98
C ALA A 88 -6.15 30.84 -41.07
N THR A 89 -6.35 32.09 -41.50
CA THR A 89 -6.41 32.37 -42.94
C THR A 89 -5.56 33.58 -43.30
N ASP A 90 -4.68 33.29 -44.26
CA ASP A 90 -3.97 34.14 -45.20
C ASP A 90 -2.81 35.02 -44.70
N ASN A 91 -1.63 34.45 -44.99
CA ASN A 91 -0.30 35.02 -45.04
C ASN A 91 0.40 35.21 -43.69
N VAL A 92 1.13 34.17 -43.28
CA VAL A 92 2.61 34.10 -43.22
C VAL A 92 3.01 32.77 -42.54
N SER A 93 3.91 32.01 -43.15
CA SER A 93 4.62 30.85 -42.54
C SER A 93 5.48 31.33 -41.34
N PRO A 94 5.65 30.61 -40.20
CA PRO A 94 5.99 29.18 -40.14
C PRO A 94 5.49 28.32 -38.94
N THR A 95 5.16 27.06 -39.25
CA THR A 95 5.34 25.82 -38.45
C THR A 95 4.55 25.52 -37.16
N THR A 96 4.44 24.19 -36.92
CA THR A 96 4.07 23.40 -35.72
C THR A 96 2.61 22.94 -35.54
N ARG A 97 2.48 21.60 -35.48
CA ARG A 97 1.28 20.73 -35.49
C ARG A 97 0.36 20.96 -34.29
N GLY A 98 -0.95 20.97 -34.51
CA GLY A 98 -1.98 20.88 -33.47
C GLY A 98 -2.75 19.55 -33.56
N ASN A 99 -2.62 18.71 -32.54
CA ASN A 99 -3.29 17.41 -32.45
C ASN A 99 -4.80 17.59 -32.18
N ARG A 100 -5.64 16.81 -32.87
CA ARG A 100 -7.10 16.71 -32.64
C ARG A 100 -7.38 15.41 -31.89
N ILE A 101 -8.15 15.46 -30.79
CA ILE A 101 -8.56 14.27 -30.01
C ILE A 101 -10.09 14.12 -30.09
N ALA A 102 -10.58 12.89 -30.29
CA ALA A 102 -11.98 12.51 -30.13
C ALA A 102 -12.10 11.39 -29.08
N VAL A 103 -13.14 11.45 -28.24
CA VAL A 103 -13.52 10.41 -27.28
C VAL A 103 -14.86 9.83 -27.72
N ILE A 104 -14.92 8.51 -27.85
CA ILE A 104 -16.14 7.77 -28.22
C ILE A 104 -16.63 7.03 -26.98
N GLY A 105 -17.83 7.38 -26.49
CA GLY A 105 -18.58 6.54 -25.54
C GLY A 105 -19.23 5.35 -26.25
N ASP A 106 -19.82 4.43 -25.49
CA ASP A 106 -20.42 3.16 -25.94
C ASP A 106 -20.96 3.20 -27.40
N PRO A 107 -20.32 2.49 -28.35
CA PRO A 107 -20.73 2.49 -29.75
C PRO A 107 -22.17 2.02 -29.98
N GLU A 108 -22.72 1.18 -29.11
CA GLU A 108 -24.10 0.69 -29.20
C GLU A 108 -25.13 1.76 -28.79
N SER A 109 -24.68 2.80 -28.08
CA SER A 109 -25.50 3.97 -27.71
C SER A 109 -25.56 5.04 -28.80
N LEU A 110 -24.76 4.90 -29.87
CA LEU A 110 -24.71 5.82 -31.00
C LEU A 110 -25.71 5.40 -32.09
N THR A 111 -26.55 6.33 -32.53
CA THR A 111 -27.38 6.09 -33.72
C THR A 111 -26.51 5.97 -34.97
N ASP A 112 -26.91 5.15 -35.95
CA ASP A 112 -26.20 4.95 -37.24
C ASP A 112 -25.78 6.27 -37.92
N ASN A 113 -26.58 7.33 -37.74
CA ASN A 113 -26.33 8.67 -38.29
C ASN A 113 -25.20 9.43 -37.55
N SER A 114 -25.01 9.18 -36.26
CA SER A 114 -23.92 9.75 -35.46
C SER A 114 -22.60 9.08 -35.80
N LEU A 115 -22.62 7.75 -35.98
CA LEU A 115 -21.47 6.97 -36.40
C LEU A 115 -20.99 7.39 -37.80
N GLN A 116 -21.92 7.63 -38.73
CA GLN A 116 -21.63 8.14 -40.08
C GLN A 116 -21.10 9.58 -40.11
N LYS A 117 -21.46 10.42 -39.14
CA LYS A 117 -20.92 11.79 -39.02
C LYS A 117 -19.50 11.82 -38.48
N VAL A 118 -19.22 10.98 -37.48
CA VAL A 118 -17.87 10.84 -36.91
C VAL A 118 -16.90 10.27 -37.95
N THR A 119 -17.28 9.21 -38.66
CA THR A 119 -16.44 8.63 -39.73
C THR A 119 -16.18 9.58 -40.91
N ARG A 120 -17.04 10.59 -41.13
CA ARG A 120 -16.86 11.58 -42.21
C ARG A 120 -15.77 12.63 -41.94
N ASP A 121 -15.39 12.84 -40.68
CA ASP A 121 -14.39 13.85 -40.27
C ASP A 121 -12.98 13.25 -40.05
N PHE A 122 -12.80 11.93 -40.18
CA PHE A 122 -11.53 11.19 -40.03
C PHE A 122 -10.96 10.63 -41.34
N SER A 123 -11.34 11.18 -42.48
CA SER A 123 -11.06 10.64 -43.82
C SER A 123 -9.60 10.74 -44.33
N GLU A 124 -8.58 10.78 -43.48
CA GLU A 124 -7.20 11.12 -43.90
C GLU A 124 -6.09 10.14 -43.45
N PHE A 125 -6.37 8.92 -42.99
CA PHE A 125 -5.29 8.00 -42.57
C PHE A 125 -5.51 6.54 -43.02
N ALA A 126 -4.46 5.90 -43.56
CA ALA A 126 -4.47 4.49 -44.01
C ALA A 126 -3.17 3.73 -43.67
N VAL A 127 -3.26 2.40 -43.48
CA VAL A 127 -2.14 1.47 -43.22
C VAL A 127 -2.17 0.30 -44.21
N THR A 128 -1.01 -0.29 -44.54
CA THR A 128 -0.85 -1.26 -45.64
C THR A 128 -1.42 -2.68 -45.36
N PRO A 129 -1.89 -3.44 -46.37
CA PRO A 129 -2.45 -4.79 -46.21
C PRO A 129 -1.53 -5.82 -45.52
N ALA A 130 -0.20 -5.67 -45.69
CA ALA A 130 0.78 -6.52 -45.03
C ALA A 130 0.76 -6.37 -43.49
N PHE A 131 0.43 -5.18 -42.99
CA PHE A 131 0.29 -4.87 -41.57
C PHE A 131 -0.90 -5.61 -40.95
N SER A 132 -2.05 -5.55 -41.63
CA SER A 132 -3.28 -6.19 -41.17
C SER A 132 -3.16 -7.72 -41.16
N GLU A 133 -2.44 -8.29 -42.12
CA GLU A 133 -2.22 -9.74 -42.23
C GLU A 133 -1.23 -10.25 -41.16
N ALA A 134 -0.20 -9.46 -40.84
CA ALA A 134 0.77 -9.79 -39.80
C ALA A 134 0.17 -9.80 -38.37
N LEU A 135 -0.74 -8.87 -38.06
CA LEU A 135 -1.43 -8.81 -36.77
C LEU A 135 -2.43 -9.97 -36.60
N ALA A 136 -3.17 -10.30 -37.66
CA ALA A 136 -4.10 -11.43 -37.66
C ALA A 136 -3.39 -12.79 -37.49
N GLN A 137 -2.21 -12.98 -38.10
CA GLN A 137 -1.40 -14.20 -37.93
C GLN A 137 -0.82 -14.36 -36.51
N ARG A 138 -0.74 -13.28 -35.72
CA ARG A 138 -0.22 -13.29 -34.34
C ARG A 138 -1.31 -13.38 -33.26
N GLY A 139 -2.57 -13.62 -33.62
CA GLY A 139 -3.66 -13.90 -32.67
C GLY A 139 -4.30 -12.65 -32.04
N VAL A 140 -4.06 -11.46 -32.59
CA VAL A 140 -4.76 -10.23 -32.18
C VAL A 140 -6.18 -10.28 -32.76
N GLY A 141 -7.19 -10.15 -31.90
CA GLY A 141 -8.62 -10.20 -32.26
C GLY A 141 -9.06 -9.13 -33.27
N PRO A 142 -10.31 -9.18 -33.79
CA PRO A 142 -10.71 -8.44 -34.97
C PRO A 142 -10.68 -6.93 -34.71
N LEU A 143 -9.66 -6.26 -35.26
CA LEU A 143 -9.67 -4.81 -35.44
C LEU A 143 -10.65 -4.49 -36.59
N PHE A 144 -11.65 -3.65 -36.33
CA PHE A 144 -12.39 -3.01 -37.42
C PHE A 144 -11.50 -1.93 -38.03
N VAL A 145 -11.09 -2.12 -39.29
CA VAL A 145 -10.26 -1.17 -40.04
C VAL A 145 -11.01 -0.79 -41.32
N PHE A 146 -11.20 0.51 -41.54
CA PHE A 146 -11.87 1.04 -42.73
C PHE A 146 -10.87 1.31 -43.87
N ASP A 147 -11.25 0.91 -45.08
CA ASP A 147 -10.52 0.99 -46.34
C ASP A 147 -10.76 2.34 -47.04
N THR A 148 -9.75 2.92 -47.73
CA THR A 148 -9.92 3.65 -49.00
C THR A 148 -8.58 4.09 -49.62
N GLU A 149 -8.50 3.97 -50.96
CA GLU A 149 -7.31 4.14 -51.80
C GLU A 149 -6.78 5.58 -51.94
N GLY A 150 -5.44 5.73 -52.01
CA GLY A 150 -4.79 6.79 -52.79
C GLY A 150 -3.87 7.77 -52.05
N GLU A 151 -2.56 7.52 -52.15
CA GLU A 151 -1.40 8.42 -51.98
C GLU A 151 -0.91 8.86 -50.58
N THR A 152 0.30 8.37 -50.28
CA THR A 152 1.40 8.90 -49.44
C THR A 152 1.27 8.95 -47.91
N LEU A 153 1.97 7.99 -47.29
CA LEU A 153 2.16 7.74 -45.85
C LEU A 153 3.08 8.74 -45.11
N GLU A 154 3.39 9.91 -45.69
CA GLU A 154 4.38 10.86 -45.12
C GLU A 154 3.78 11.91 -44.16
N GLU A 155 2.45 12.00 -44.01
CA GLU A 155 1.79 13.05 -43.20
C GLU A 155 1.05 12.56 -41.94
N ALA A 156 1.07 11.25 -41.63
CA ALA A 156 0.35 10.68 -40.50
C ALA A 156 1.02 10.97 -39.14
N ALA A 157 0.65 12.09 -38.50
CA ALA A 157 1.06 12.43 -37.13
C ALA A 157 0.13 11.85 -36.03
N ALA A 158 -0.89 11.06 -36.38
CA ALA A 158 -1.83 10.49 -35.42
C ALA A 158 -2.19 9.04 -35.80
N CYS A 159 -1.61 8.07 -35.10
CA CYS A 159 -2.06 6.68 -35.12
C CYS A 159 -2.96 6.44 -33.90
N ALA A 160 -4.24 6.15 -34.12
CA ALA A 160 -5.13 5.66 -33.08
C ALA A 160 -5.07 4.13 -33.04
N ILE A 161 -4.67 3.56 -31.91
CA ILE A 161 -4.70 2.10 -31.71
C ILE A 161 -5.74 1.78 -30.63
N LEU A 162 -6.81 1.08 -31.01
CA LEU A 162 -7.85 0.59 -30.11
C LEU A 162 -7.40 -0.76 -29.53
N GLY A 163 -7.34 -0.88 -28.21
CA GLY A 163 -6.93 -2.10 -27.51
C GLY A 163 -7.79 -2.42 -26.29
N THR A 164 -7.82 -3.68 -25.89
CA THR A 164 -8.42 -4.17 -24.63
C THR A 164 -7.48 -3.87 -23.45
N GLU A 165 -7.97 -3.92 -22.20
CA GLU A 165 -7.15 -3.73 -20.97
C GLU A 165 -5.87 -4.56 -20.96
N SER A 166 -5.90 -5.77 -21.53
CA SER A 166 -4.77 -6.69 -21.63
C SER A 166 -3.61 -6.23 -22.52
N ASN A 167 -3.81 -5.26 -23.42
CA ASN A 167 -2.77 -4.74 -24.35
C ASN A 167 -2.38 -3.28 -24.03
N MET A 168 -2.79 -2.75 -22.88
CA MET A 168 -2.65 -1.34 -22.51
C MET A 168 -1.19 -0.89 -22.43
N VAL A 169 -0.33 -1.68 -21.78
CA VAL A 169 1.08 -1.33 -21.55
C VAL A 169 1.86 -1.18 -22.86
N PRO A 170 1.88 -2.17 -23.79
CA PRO A 170 2.58 -2.03 -25.06
C PRO A 170 2.12 -0.84 -25.90
N LEU A 171 0.81 -0.58 -25.93
CA LEU A 171 0.25 0.51 -26.74
C LEU A 171 0.65 1.88 -26.19
N LEU A 172 0.46 2.10 -24.89
CA LEU A 172 0.89 3.34 -24.23
C LEU A 172 2.39 3.58 -24.42
N THR A 173 3.20 2.54 -24.23
CA THR A 173 4.65 2.60 -24.45
C THR A 173 4.98 3.02 -25.87
N TRP A 174 4.42 2.36 -26.88
CA TRP A 174 4.66 2.73 -28.29
C TRP A 174 4.29 4.19 -28.56
N SER A 175 3.13 4.63 -28.07
CA SER A 175 2.64 5.99 -28.26
C SER A 175 3.57 7.03 -27.66
N MET A 176 4.07 6.78 -26.46
CA MET A 176 5.03 7.65 -25.78
C MET A 176 6.41 7.65 -26.43
N LEU A 177 6.85 6.50 -26.97
CA LEU A 177 8.11 6.39 -27.70
C LEU A 177 8.09 7.16 -29.01
N ASN A 178 6.91 7.30 -29.62
CA ASN A 178 6.72 7.87 -30.95
C ASN A 178 5.96 9.21 -30.97
N GLY A 179 5.64 9.78 -29.80
CA GLY A 179 4.91 11.05 -29.69
C GLY A 179 3.51 11.03 -30.31
N CYS A 180 2.86 9.86 -30.33
CA CYS A 180 1.52 9.68 -30.89
C CYS A 180 0.43 9.88 -29.82
N SER A 181 -0.82 10.09 -30.25
CA SER A 181 -2.00 10.15 -29.38
C SER A 181 -2.86 8.91 -29.56
N ILE A 182 -3.15 8.17 -28.48
CA ILE A 182 -4.04 7.00 -28.49
C ILE A 182 -5.49 7.44 -28.26
N VAL A 183 -6.43 6.79 -28.96
CA VAL A 183 -7.87 6.83 -28.66
C VAL A 183 -8.28 5.49 -28.06
N TRP A 184 -8.99 5.54 -26.92
CA TRP A 184 -9.34 4.38 -26.09
C TRP A 184 -10.85 4.10 -26.12
N PRO A 185 -11.30 2.82 -26.17
CA PRO A 185 -12.67 2.45 -25.87
C PRO A 185 -12.77 1.96 -24.41
N ALA A 186 -13.53 2.68 -23.57
CA ALA A 186 -13.88 2.18 -22.24
C ALA A 186 -15.14 1.33 -22.33
N GLY A 187 -15.03 0.04 -21.94
CA GLY A 187 -16.19 -0.83 -21.73
C GLY A 187 -16.04 -2.20 -22.37
N HIS A 188 -15.50 -3.15 -21.61
CA HIS A 188 -16.04 -4.52 -21.49
C HIS A 188 -15.19 -5.31 -20.49
N GLU A 189 -15.79 -5.71 -19.37
CA GLU A 189 -15.34 -6.92 -18.67
C GLU A 189 -15.63 -8.10 -19.61
N LEU A 190 -14.58 -8.71 -20.16
CA LEU A 190 -14.69 -9.97 -20.88
C LEU A 190 -14.61 -11.10 -19.85
N GLU A 191 -15.72 -11.81 -19.63
CA GLU A 191 -15.84 -12.97 -18.75
C GLU A 191 -15.10 -14.25 -19.26
N ASP A 192 -14.22 -14.14 -20.27
CA ASP A 192 -13.44 -15.28 -20.77
C ASP A 192 -11.93 -15.10 -20.49
N ASP A 193 -11.47 -15.79 -19.45
CA ASP A 193 -10.10 -15.87 -18.90
C ASP A 193 -9.02 -16.46 -19.85
N ASN A 194 -9.18 -16.42 -21.17
CA ASN A 194 -8.28 -17.14 -22.11
C ASN A 194 -7.55 -16.28 -23.17
N LEU A 195 -7.48 -14.96 -23.00
CA LEU A 195 -6.49 -14.14 -23.72
C LEU A 195 -5.39 -13.73 -22.74
N THR A 196 -4.53 -14.69 -22.42
CA THR A 196 -3.24 -14.47 -21.77
C THR A 196 -2.50 -13.35 -22.49
N CYS A 197 -2.07 -12.34 -21.72
CA CYS A 197 -1.12 -11.31 -22.12
C CYS A 197 -0.02 -11.92 -23.00
N ILE A 198 -0.05 -11.60 -24.29
CA ILE A 198 1.11 -11.80 -25.17
C ILE A 198 2.16 -10.86 -24.61
N ASP A 199 3.28 -11.42 -24.16
CA ASP A 199 4.50 -10.73 -23.74
C ASP A 199 4.52 -9.25 -24.19
N PRO A 200 4.45 -8.28 -23.26
CA PRO A 200 4.38 -6.87 -23.61
C PRO A 200 5.46 -6.43 -24.60
N LEU A 201 6.64 -7.03 -24.53
CA LEU A 201 7.74 -6.79 -25.46
C LEU A 201 7.44 -7.39 -26.85
N ALA A 202 6.88 -8.59 -26.93
CA ALA A 202 6.47 -9.19 -28.20
C ALA A 202 5.33 -8.41 -28.87
N THR A 203 4.39 -7.88 -28.09
CA THR A 203 3.30 -7.02 -28.58
C THR A 203 3.85 -5.68 -29.04
N LEU A 204 4.72 -5.04 -28.25
CA LEU A 204 5.37 -3.78 -28.62
C LEU A 204 6.23 -3.93 -29.88
N LYS A 205 6.99 -5.03 -29.98
CA LYS A 205 7.82 -5.36 -31.15
C LYS A 205 6.98 -5.65 -32.38
N ALA A 206 5.85 -6.36 -32.22
CA ALA A 206 4.90 -6.58 -33.32
C ALA A 206 4.36 -5.26 -33.88
N ILE A 207 4.00 -4.31 -33.00
CA ILE A 207 3.52 -2.98 -33.39
C ILE A 207 4.64 -2.21 -34.11
N SER A 208 5.86 -2.25 -33.57
CA SER A 208 7.00 -1.48 -34.07
C SER A 208 7.54 -2.01 -35.40
N ASP A 209 7.69 -3.34 -35.53
CA ASP A 209 8.06 -4.03 -36.78
C ASP A 209 7.07 -3.69 -37.89
N ALA A 210 5.77 -3.71 -37.56
CA ALA A 210 4.73 -3.57 -38.53
C ALA A 210 4.55 -2.08 -38.95
N LEU A 211 4.84 -1.13 -38.06
CA LEU A 211 4.90 0.31 -38.36
C LEU A 211 6.28 0.78 -38.87
N GLN A 212 7.26 -0.13 -39.00
CA GLN A 212 8.63 0.14 -39.47
C GLN A 212 9.38 1.20 -38.65
N VAL A 213 9.18 1.20 -37.34
CA VAL A 213 9.89 2.11 -36.43
C VAL A 213 10.94 1.34 -35.62
N GLU A 214 12.18 1.83 -35.59
CA GLU A 214 13.24 1.25 -34.77
C GLU A 214 12.95 1.42 -33.28
N MET A 215 13.06 0.33 -32.53
CA MET A 215 13.00 0.33 -31.06
C MET A 215 14.20 -0.41 -30.48
N PRO A 216 14.59 -0.10 -29.23
CA PRO A 216 15.54 -0.91 -28.49
C PRO A 216 15.11 -2.38 -28.44
N ASP A 217 16.04 -3.30 -28.70
CA ASP A 217 15.79 -4.74 -28.57
C ASP A 217 15.85 -5.21 -27.10
N ASP A 218 16.29 -4.35 -26.19
CA ASP A 218 16.52 -4.64 -24.77
C ASP A 218 15.41 -4.04 -23.88
N GLU A 219 14.92 -4.83 -22.93
CA GLU A 219 13.83 -4.44 -22.02
C GLU A 219 14.25 -3.29 -21.09
N ALA A 220 15.51 -3.28 -20.63
CA ALA A 220 16.03 -2.22 -19.77
C ALA A 220 16.26 -0.93 -20.56
N GLU A 221 16.72 -1.01 -21.82
CA GLU A 221 16.83 0.15 -22.71
C GLU A 221 15.46 0.73 -23.06
N THR A 222 14.45 -0.13 -23.29
CA THR A 222 13.05 0.28 -23.50
C THR A 222 12.48 0.96 -22.26
N GLY A 223 12.66 0.37 -21.08
CA GLY A 223 12.21 0.94 -19.83
C GLY A 223 12.90 2.27 -19.47
N ALA A 224 14.21 2.38 -19.72
CA ALA A 224 14.94 3.64 -19.55
C ALA A 224 14.42 4.75 -20.48
N LEU A 225 14.03 4.39 -21.71
CA LEU A 225 13.47 5.32 -22.67
C LEU A 225 12.05 5.77 -22.29
N VAL A 226 11.21 4.84 -21.80
CA VAL A 226 9.89 5.11 -21.21
C VAL A 226 10.01 6.05 -20.02
N ALA A 227 10.90 5.74 -19.08
CA ALA A 227 11.15 6.58 -17.90
C ALA A 227 11.59 7.99 -18.32
N ARG A 228 12.53 8.11 -19.26
CA ARG A 228 13.00 9.40 -19.78
C ARG A 228 11.87 10.22 -20.42
N ASN A 229 11.05 9.60 -21.25
CA ASN A 229 9.97 10.29 -21.96
C ASN A 229 8.80 10.70 -21.04
N LEU A 230 8.64 10.03 -19.89
CA LEU A 230 7.69 10.43 -18.84
C LEU A 230 8.29 11.33 -17.77
N GLU A 231 9.54 11.77 -17.96
CA GLU A 231 10.29 12.54 -16.98
C GLU A 231 10.29 11.86 -15.60
N THR A 232 10.34 10.53 -15.61
CA THR A 232 10.31 9.69 -14.43
C THR A 232 11.67 9.66 -13.76
N ASP A 233 11.77 10.25 -12.57
CA ASP A 233 12.99 10.26 -11.75
C ASP A 233 12.77 9.44 -10.48
N ILE A 234 13.46 8.30 -10.38
CA ILE A 234 13.40 7.41 -9.22
C ILE A 234 14.61 7.67 -8.33
N SER A 235 14.32 8.02 -7.09
CA SER A 235 15.33 8.34 -6.08
C SER A 235 15.15 7.50 -4.82
N LEU A 236 16.27 7.02 -4.27
CA LEU A 236 16.30 6.42 -2.94
C LEU A 236 16.27 7.55 -1.90
N VAL A 237 15.19 7.62 -1.12
CA VAL A 237 15.02 8.62 -0.05
C VAL A 237 15.76 8.19 1.21
N ARG A 238 15.66 6.89 1.52
CA ARG A 238 16.24 6.31 2.74
C ARG A 238 16.40 4.82 2.57
N ALA A 239 17.51 4.27 3.04
CA ALA A 239 17.68 2.85 3.27
C ALA A 239 18.11 2.61 4.72
N MET A 240 17.56 1.59 5.35
CA MET A 240 17.83 1.23 6.72
C MET A 240 17.97 -0.29 6.87
N PHE A 241 18.86 -0.72 7.76
CA PHE A 241 18.99 -2.11 8.15
C PHE A 241 18.84 -2.29 9.65
N HIS A 242 17.94 -3.19 10.07
CA HIS A 242 17.77 -3.58 11.47
C HIS A 242 18.50 -4.90 11.74
N PRO A 243 19.69 -4.88 12.38
CA PRO A 243 20.56 -6.05 12.47
C PRO A 243 19.98 -7.18 13.32
N ALA A 244 19.27 -6.86 14.42
CA ALA A 244 18.76 -7.89 15.32
C ALA A 244 17.62 -8.75 14.74
N VAL A 245 16.97 -8.26 13.67
CA VAL A 245 15.90 -9.01 12.97
C VAL A 245 16.20 -9.18 11.48
N ARG A 246 17.45 -8.86 11.07
CA ARG A 246 17.93 -8.86 9.69
C ARG A 246 16.92 -8.29 8.68
N LEU A 247 16.34 -7.13 8.96
CA LEU A 247 15.35 -6.48 8.10
C LEU A 247 16.02 -5.36 7.30
N TYR A 248 15.90 -5.43 5.98
CA TYR A 248 16.20 -4.31 5.08
C TYR A 248 14.90 -3.56 4.74
N ASP A 249 14.94 -2.23 4.82
CA ASP A 249 13.84 -1.32 4.49
C ASP A 249 14.38 -0.15 3.65
N ALA A 250 13.89 -0.01 2.42
CA ALA A 250 14.24 1.05 1.51
C ALA A 250 12.99 1.82 1.10
N ILE A 251 13.04 3.14 1.21
CA ILE A 251 11.97 4.03 0.77
C ILE A 251 12.46 4.81 -0.43
N CYS A 252 11.70 4.72 -1.50
CA CYS A 252 12.01 5.35 -2.77
C CYS A 252 10.85 6.23 -3.23
N GLU A 253 11.19 7.24 -4.01
CA GLU A 253 10.29 8.28 -4.48
C GLU A 253 10.45 8.38 -6.01
N CYS A 254 9.34 8.39 -6.74
CA CYS A 254 9.26 8.49 -8.19
C CYS A 254 8.57 9.79 -8.57
N LYS A 255 9.33 10.75 -9.14
CA LYS A 255 8.79 12.01 -9.67
C LYS A 255 8.30 11.76 -11.08
N GLY A 256 7.22 12.44 -11.47
CA GLY A 256 6.67 12.38 -12.83
C GLY A 256 5.19 12.02 -12.84
N SER A 257 4.62 11.96 -14.04
CA SER A 257 3.19 11.69 -14.28
C SER A 257 2.87 10.19 -14.15
N ALA A 258 3.20 9.57 -13.01
CA ALA A 258 2.88 8.18 -12.69
C ALA A 258 1.61 8.09 -11.84
N PRO A 259 0.46 7.73 -12.41
CA PRO A 259 -0.74 7.46 -11.62
C PRO A 259 -0.49 6.33 -10.63
N ALA A 260 -1.20 6.36 -9.50
CA ALA A 260 -1.22 5.26 -8.54
C ALA A 260 -1.52 3.93 -9.24
N GLY A 261 -0.87 2.86 -8.80
CA GLY A 261 -0.99 1.53 -9.40
C GLY A 261 -0.06 1.26 -10.59
N CYS A 262 0.40 2.27 -11.33
CA CYS A 262 1.30 2.05 -12.48
C CYS A 262 2.74 1.67 -12.08
N ILE A 263 3.09 1.71 -10.80
CA ILE A 263 4.42 1.37 -10.29
C ILE A 263 4.35 0.05 -9.52
N THR A 264 5.22 -0.88 -9.88
CA THR A 264 5.43 -2.16 -9.22
C THR A 264 6.92 -2.39 -8.98
N GLY A 265 7.28 -3.59 -8.55
CA GLY A 265 8.68 -3.98 -8.47
C GLY A 265 8.88 -5.21 -7.62
N GLN A 266 10.14 -5.50 -7.33
CA GLN A 266 10.54 -6.64 -6.52
C GLN A 266 11.80 -6.32 -5.72
N VAL A 267 12.01 -7.07 -4.65
CA VAL A 267 13.32 -7.14 -3.99
C VAL A 267 13.92 -8.48 -4.37
N ARG A 268 15.14 -8.47 -4.91
CA ARG A 268 15.86 -9.67 -5.33
C ARG A 268 17.31 -9.65 -4.85
N LEU A 269 17.99 -10.77 -5.01
CA LEU A 269 19.42 -10.87 -4.78
C LEU A 269 20.18 -10.80 -6.11
N GLU A 270 21.34 -10.15 -6.10
CA GLU A 270 22.31 -10.22 -7.19
C GLU A 270 22.97 -11.60 -7.26
N LYS A 271 23.28 -12.18 -6.10
CA LYS A 271 23.92 -13.48 -5.96
C LYS A 271 23.32 -14.23 -4.77
N GLY A 272 23.48 -15.55 -4.78
CA GLY A 272 23.01 -16.43 -3.70
C GLY A 272 21.66 -17.06 -3.99
N ASP A 273 21.07 -17.63 -2.95
CA ASP A 273 19.80 -18.34 -2.99
C ASP A 273 18.63 -17.34 -2.93
N PRO A 274 17.78 -17.22 -3.97
CA PRO A 274 16.64 -16.31 -3.96
C PRO A 274 15.68 -16.53 -2.79
N ASP A 275 15.57 -17.77 -2.30
CA ASP A 275 14.73 -18.11 -1.14
C ASP A 275 15.31 -17.58 0.20
N GLY A 276 16.50 -16.97 0.17
CA GLY A 276 17.08 -16.25 1.29
C GLY A 276 16.37 -14.92 1.60
N LEU A 277 15.59 -14.38 0.66
CA LEU A 277 14.74 -13.22 0.88
C LEU A 277 13.38 -13.66 1.43
N LEU A 278 13.16 -13.39 2.71
CA LEU A 278 11.98 -13.79 3.44
C LEU A 278 10.96 -12.64 3.44
N ASN A 279 9.76 -12.92 2.91
CA ASN A 279 8.65 -11.97 2.88
C ASN A 279 9.06 -10.62 2.28
N ALA A 280 9.54 -10.69 1.04
CA ALA A 280 10.12 -9.57 0.32
C ALA A 280 9.08 -8.95 -0.63
N TRP A 281 8.79 -7.66 -0.46
CA TRP A 281 7.73 -6.98 -1.20
C TRP A 281 8.07 -5.53 -1.49
N ILE A 282 7.48 -5.01 -2.57
CA ILE A 282 7.32 -3.58 -2.80
C ILE A 282 5.89 -3.18 -2.42
N THR A 283 5.75 -2.15 -1.60
CA THR A 283 4.45 -1.60 -1.19
C THR A 283 4.39 -0.11 -1.48
N GLU A 284 3.30 0.32 -2.12
CA GLU A 284 3.00 1.75 -2.31
C GLU A 284 2.70 2.41 -0.95
N MET A 285 3.30 3.57 -0.71
CA MET A 285 3.12 4.36 0.50
C MET A 285 2.16 5.52 0.25
N ALA A 286 1.58 6.05 1.32
CA ALA A 286 0.77 7.27 1.23
C ALA A 286 1.57 8.41 0.58
N PRO A 287 0.94 9.22 -0.29
CA PRO A 287 1.58 10.35 -0.95
C PRO A 287 2.21 11.31 0.06
N ASN A 288 3.41 11.79 -0.23
CA ASN A 288 4.06 12.81 0.58
C ASN A 288 3.51 14.18 0.13
N PRO A 289 2.83 14.95 1.00
CA PRO A 289 2.22 16.22 0.60
C PRO A 289 3.24 17.28 0.16
N ASN A 290 4.53 17.08 0.44
CA ASN A 290 5.61 17.97 0.03
C ASN A 290 6.37 17.45 -1.21
N TYR A 291 5.92 16.36 -1.82
CA TYR A 291 6.56 15.73 -2.97
C TYR A 291 5.50 15.34 -4.00
N GLU A 292 5.67 15.83 -5.22
CA GLU A 292 4.80 15.52 -6.34
C GLU A 292 5.30 14.23 -7.02
N GLY A 293 4.57 13.13 -6.80
CA GLY A 293 4.92 11.83 -7.35
C GLY A 293 4.50 10.67 -6.43
N ALA A 294 4.91 9.46 -6.80
CA ALA A 294 4.60 8.24 -6.06
C ALA A 294 5.72 7.87 -5.08
N ARG A 295 5.35 7.20 -3.99
CA ARG A 295 6.30 6.74 -2.97
C ARG A 295 6.10 5.27 -2.71
N PHE A 296 7.19 4.51 -2.60
CA PHE A 296 7.15 3.07 -2.38
C PHE A 296 8.22 2.64 -1.40
N ARG A 297 7.93 1.53 -0.73
CA ARG A 297 8.81 0.85 0.21
C ARG A 297 9.16 -0.52 -0.34
N GLY A 298 10.45 -0.80 -0.49
CA GLY A 298 10.95 -2.16 -0.65
C GLY A 298 11.46 -2.68 0.68
N SER A 299 10.92 -3.80 1.14
CA SER A 299 11.32 -4.41 2.41
C SER A 299 11.51 -5.91 2.28
N ALA A 300 12.52 -6.45 2.95
CA ALA A 300 12.76 -7.89 3.03
C ALA A 300 13.44 -8.25 4.35
N ALA A 301 13.01 -9.36 4.96
CA ALA A 301 13.79 -10.02 6.00
C ALA A 301 14.82 -10.95 5.35
N LEU A 302 16.03 -10.98 5.88
CA LEU A 302 17.16 -11.69 5.27
C LEU A 302 17.52 -12.92 6.11
N ARG A 303 17.66 -14.07 5.46
CA ARG A 303 18.27 -15.26 6.07
C ARG A 303 19.72 -14.96 6.49
N ASP A 304 20.24 -15.73 7.44
CA ASP A 304 21.55 -15.47 8.05
C ASP A 304 22.72 -15.53 7.05
N ASP A 305 22.57 -16.30 5.98
CA ASP A 305 23.55 -16.49 4.90
C ASP A 305 23.41 -15.51 3.73
N VAL A 306 22.44 -14.57 3.79
CA VAL A 306 22.27 -13.54 2.77
C VAL A 306 23.11 -12.32 3.11
N ASP A 307 24.03 -11.98 2.22
CA ASP A 307 24.83 -10.76 2.34
C ASP A 307 24.00 -9.54 1.91
N LEU A 308 24.09 -8.48 2.71
CA LEU A 308 23.28 -7.27 2.50
C LEU A 308 23.64 -6.56 1.19
N GLU A 309 24.91 -6.63 0.76
CA GLU A 309 25.37 -6.01 -0.48
C GLU A 309 24.77 -6.62 -1.75
N ASP A 310 24.27 -7.86 -1.67
CA ASP A 310 23.61 -8.53 -2.78
C ASP A 310 22.14 -8.11 -2.92
N VAL A 311 21.56 -7.38 -1.97
CA VAL A 311 20.15 -6.96 -2.03
C VAL A 311 19.95 -5.84 -3.07
N ILE A 312 18.99 -6.05 -3.96
CA ILE A 312 18.58 -5.08 -4.99
C ILE A 312 17.07 -4.88 -4.94
N VAL A 313 16.65 -3.61 -5.00
CA VAL A 313 15.26 -3.19 -5.15
C VAL A 313 15.05 -2.79 -6.61
N ASP A 314 14.37 -3.63 -7.37
CA ASP A 314 13.97 -3.32 -8.73
C ASP A 314 12.62 -2.61 -8.71
N ILE A 315 12.51 -1.53 -9.48
CA ILE A 315 11.29 -0.77 -9.68
C ILE A 315 10.88 -0.89 -11.13
N ASP A 316 9.61 -1.24 -11.33
CA ASP A 316 8.98 -1.28 -12.62
C ASP A 316 7.92 -0.19 -12.67
N ALA A 317 7.82 0.53 -13.78
CA ALA A 317 6.79 1.53 -14.00
C ALA A 317 6.14 1.30 -15.37
N TRP A 318 4.81 1.34 -15.40
CA TRP A 318 3.99 0.98 -16.57
C TRP A 318 4.38 -0.39 -17.15
N GLY A 319 4.77 -1.33 -16.31
CA GLY A 319 5.18 -2.68 -16.73
C GLY A 319 6.59 -2.79 -17.33
N TRP A 320 7.41 -1.75 -17.27
CA TRP A 320 8.81 -1.78 -17.69
C TRP A 320 9.75 -1.62 -16.52
N HIS A 321 10.88 -2.31 -16.56
CA HIS A 321 11.95 -2.07 -15.59
C HIS A 321 12.56 -0.69 -15.80
N VAL A 322 12.51 0.16 -14.77
CA VAL A 322 12.94 1.56 -14.87
C VAL A 322 14.07 1.92 -13.91
N ALA A 323 14.27 1.16 -12.82
CA ALA A 323 15.38 1.38 -11.90
C ALA A 323 15.78 0.11 -11.13
N SER A 324 17.08 -0.04 -10.89
CA SER A 324 17.66 -1.02 -9.97
C SER A 324 18.41 -0.28 -8.86
N ILE A 325 17.91 -0.34 -7.63
CA ILE A 325 18.47 0.37 -6.48
C ILE A 325 19.24 -0.64 -5.62
N ARG A 326 20.56 -0.46 -5.54
CA ARG A 326 21.43 -1.25 -4.68
C ARG A 326 21.47 -0.68 -3.28
N VAL A 327 21.86 -1.50 -2.30
CA VAL A 327 22.15 -1.01 -0.94
C VAL A 327 23.22 0.10 -1.02
N PRO A 328 22.93 1.30 -0.51
CA PRO A 328 23.84 2.42 -0.63
C PRO A 328 24.98 2.32 0.40
N SER A 329 26.10 2.98 0.12
CA SER A 329 27.27 3.00 1.02
C SER A 329 27.01 3.72 2.36
N ASP A 330 26.04 4.63 2.39
CA ASP A 330 25.62 5.42 3.57
C ASP A 330 24.36 4.85 4.25
N LEU A 331 24.14 3.54 4.13
CA LEU A 331 23.05 2.81 4.79
C LEU A 331 22.93 3.13 6.29
N GLU A 332 21.71 3.47 6.74
CA GLU A 332 21.43 3.64 8.15
C GLU A 332 21.31 2.28 8.86
N VAL A 333 22.21 1.99 9.80
CA VAL A 333 22.10 0.79 10.64
C VAL A 333 21.42 1.14 11.96
N GLN A 334 20.33 0.44 12.28
CA GLN A 334 19.62 0.68 13.53
C GLN A 334 20.40 0.10 14.72
N VAL A 335 20.98 0.99 15.53
CA VAL A 335 21.78 0.62 16.71
C VAL A 335 21.07 0.89 18.04
N ALA A 336 19.92 1.57 18.03
CA ALA A 336 19.11 1.86 19.20
C ALA A 336 17.63 2.07 18.83
N GLY A 337 16.71 1.86 19.77
CA GLY A 337 15.28 1.98 19.52
C GLY A 337 14.42 2.03 20.78
N LEU A 338 13.18 2.49 20.61
CA LEU A 338 12.14 2.51 21.65
C LEU A 338 11.49 1.13 21.78
N ILE A 339 11.24 0.73 23.02
CA ILE A 339 10.53 -0.51 23.36
C ILE A 339 9.09 -0.19 23.75
N SER A 340 8.91 0.60 24.81
CA SER A 340 7.60 0.89 25.40
C SER A 340 7.52 2.32 25.93
N MET A 341 6.29 2.81 26.06
CA MET A 341 5.98 4.03 26.80
C MET A 341 4.64 3.86 27.50
N SER A 342 4.64 3.99 28.83
CA SER A 342 3.45 3.82 29.65
C SER A 342 3.32 4.95 30.66
N THR A 343 2.16 5.56 30.71
CA THR A 343 1.85 6.62 31.68
C THR A 343 1.62 6.03 33.06
N LEU A 344 2.07 6.73 34.10
CA LEU A 344 1.67 6.41 35.48
C LEU A 344 0.17 6.68 35.69
N HIS A 345 -0.38 6.18 36.79
CA HIS A 345 -1.82 6.25 37.10
C HIS A 345 -2.38 7.69 37.05
N ASP A 346 -1.64 8.68 37.54
CA ASP A 346 -2.04 10.09 37.53
C ASP A 346 -1.73 10.81 36.19
N ARG A 347 -1.09 10.09 35.25
CA ARG A 347 -0.59 10.57 33.96
C ARG A 347 0.35 11.78 34.05
N SER A 348 0.94 12.06 35.23
CA SER A 348 1.90 13.16 35.40
C SER A 348 3.31 12.79 34.92
N LYS A 349 3.58 11.49 34.82
CA LYS A 349 4.85 10.93 34.37
C LYS A 349 4.61 9.75 33.43
N ALA A 350 5.62 9.43 32.63
CA ALA A 350 5.67 8.23 31.82
C ALA A 350 6.98 7.49 32.07
N GLU A 351 6.89 6.17 32.16
CA GLU A 351 8.03 5.27 32.03
C GLU A 351 8.26 4.99 30.54
N VAL A 352 9.50 5.09 30.11
CA VAL A 352 9.96 4.78 28.76
C VAL A 352 11.03 3.71 28.85
N GLN A 353 10.88 2.67 28.04
CA GLN A 353 11.89 1.62 27.90
C GLN A 353 12.50 1.70 26.50
N TYR A 354 13.79 1.49 26.41
CA TYR A 354 14.55 1.59 25.15
C TYR A 354 15.76 0.67 25.19
N TRP A 355 16.26 0.33 24.01
CA TRP A 355 17.44 -0.51 23.83
C TRP A 355 18.54 0.23 23.07
N SER A 356 19.78 -0.21 23.27
CA SER A 356 20.91 0.23 22.46
C SER A 356 22.02 -0.82 22.39
N ARG A 357 22.79 -0.83 21.31
CA ARG A 357 24.07 -1.54 21.22
C ARG A 357 25.27 -0.69 21.65
N MET A 358 25.02 0.58 21.98
CA MET A 358 26.04 1.55 22.39
C MET A 358 25.80 1.94 23.85
N PRO A 359 26.73 1.67 24.78
CA PRO A 359 26.51 1.88 26.22
C PRO A 359 26.26 3.35 26.59
N ASP A 360 26.84 4.29 25.82
CA ASP A 360 26.71 5.74 26.04
C ASP A 360 25.43 6.34 25.42
N THR A 361 24.41 5.52 25.17
CA THR A 361 23.15 5.98 24.58
C THR A 361 22.35 6.79 25.57
N ARG A 362 21.87 7.94 25.10
CA ARG A 362 21.05 8.87 25.88
C ARG A 362 19.61 8.82 25.42
N ILE A 363 18.70 9.24 26.29
CA ILE A 363 17.30 9.45 25.95
C ILE A 363 16.91 10.90 26.22
N GLN A 364 16.30 11.53 25.22
CA GLN A 364 15.75 12.88 25.33
C GLN A 364 14.25 12.80 25.57
N LEU A 365 13.80 13.28 26.74
CA LEU A 365 12.39 13.41 27.11
C LEU A 365 12.03 14.90 27.13
N GLY A 366 11.43 15.38 26.04
CA GLY A 366 11.21 16.81 25.86
C GLY A 366 12.54 17.56 25.69
N LYS A 367 12.84 18.51 26.58
CA LYS A 367 14.13 19.24 26.59
C LYS A 367 15.18 18.62 27.49
N LYS A 368 14.81 17.64 28.32
CA LYS A 368 15.71 17.02 29.28
C LYS A 368 16.41 15.84 28.62
N LEU A 369 17.71 15.73 28.85
CA LEU A 369 18.54 14.65 28.37
C LEU A 369 18.95 13.79 29.56
N TYR A 370 18.77 12.49 29.43
CA TYR A 370 19.08 11.50 30.45
C TYR A 370 20.13 10.54 29.91
N GLN A 371 21.04 10.13 30.80
CA GLN A 371 21.99 9.06 30.59
C GLN A 371 21.93 8.20 31.84
N GLU A 372 21.49 6.96 31.68
CA GLU A 372 21.30 6.02 32.78
C GLU A 372 22.18 4.79 32.56
N GLU A 373 22.45 4.08 33.64
CA GLU A 373 23.00 2.73 33.54
C GLU A 373 21.91 1.76 33.03
N PRO A 374 22.27 0.75 32.22
CA PRO A 374 21.32 -0.24 31.74
C PRO A 374 20.76 -1.06 32.91
N VAL A 375 19.45 -1.33 32.87
CA VAL A 375 18.78 -2.21 33.84
C VAL A 375 19.07 -3.68 33.58
N LEU A 376 19.38 -4.01 32.32
CA LEU A 376 19.79 -5.34 31.91
C LEU A 376 20.89 -5.22 30.86
N ARG A 377 21.91 -6.07 31.01
CA ARG A 377 23.04 -6.20 30.09
C ARG A 377 23.16 -7.67 29.72
N ASP A 378 23.06 -7.93 28.43
CA ASP A 378 23.43 -9.20 27.83
C ASP A 378 24.82 -9.04 27.22
N ASP A 379 25.70 -10.02 27.38
CA ASP A 379 27.10 -9.95 26.90
C ASP A 379 27.15 -9.90 25.37
N ASP A 380 26.19 -10.54 24.69
CA ASP A 380 26.07 -10.57 23.23
C ASP A 380 24.84 -9.79 22.70
N GLY A 381 24.00 -9.26 23.61
CA GLY A 381 22.75 -8.57 23.30
C GLY A 381 22.79 -7.04 23.50
N PRO A 382 21.67 -6.33 23.32
CA PRO A 382 21.60 -4.90 23.56
C PRO A 382 21.58 -4.56 25.06
N PHE A 383 22.03 -3.37 25.39
CA PHE A 383 21.75 -2.70 26.66
C PHE A 383 20.28 -2.30 26.71
N LEU A 384 19.59 -2.64 27.79
CA LEU A 384 18.20 -2.27 28.02
C LEU A 384 18.11 -1.22 29.12
N TYR A 385 17.31 -0.19 28.89
CA TYR A 385 17.20 0.96 29.78
C TYR A 385 15.74 1.22 30.12
N ARG A 386 15.52 1.80 31.30
CA ARG A 386 14.21 2.21 31.80
C ARG A 386 14.33 3.60 32.42
N GLN A 387 13.63 4.58 31.86
CA GLN A 387 13.65 5.96 32.30
C GLN A 387 12.24 6.45 32.63
N THR A 388 12.07 7.14 33.76
CA THR A 388 10.82 7.86 34.07
C THR A 388 11.01 9.36 33.89
N GLY A 389 10.07 10.03 33.22
CA GLY A 389 10.08 11.49 33.03
C GLY A 389 8.69 12.12 33.11
N ASP A 390 8.65 13.45 33.16
CA ASP A 390 7.40 14.23 33.23
C ASP A 390 6.58 14.09 31.93
N PHE A 391 5.28 13.80 32.04
CA PHE A 391 4.39 13.56 30.89
C PHE A 391 3.18 14.51 30.90
N PRO A 392 2.69 14.98 29.73
CA PRO A 392 3.25 14.78 28.39
C PRO A 392 4.57 15.54 28.21
N PHE A 393 5.52 14.96 27.48
CA PHE A 393 6.74 15.67 27.09
C PHE A 393 6.29 16.90 26.27
N ASN A 394 6.74 18.10 26.63
CA ASN A 394 6.13 19.37 26.22
C ASN A 394 6.28 19.69 24.72
N ARG A 395 5.56 18.96 23.85
CA ARG A 395 5.53 19.04 22.38
C ARG A 395 6.87 18.84 21.63
N ASP A 396 8.00 18.63 22.30
CA ASP A 396 9.31 18.56 21.63
C ASP A 396 9.54 17.19 20.92
N SER A 397 9.92 16.13 21.64
CA SER A 397 10.00 14.75 21.13
C SER A 397 10.45 13.79 22.25
N LEU A 398 10.28 12.50 21.99
CA LEU A 398 10.93 11.39 22.69
C LEU A 398 11.95 10.83 21.71
N THR A 399 13.23 10.92 22.03
CA THR A 399 14.28 10.51 21.10
C THR A 399 15.31 9.67 21.82
N VAL A 400 15.57 8.46 21.30
CA VAL A 400 16.73 7.66 21.69
C VAL A 400 17.92 8.16 20.87
N LEU A 401 19.04 8.48 21.51
CA LEU A 401 20.19 9.16 20.92
C LEU A 401 21.47 8.36 21.18
N PRO A 402 21.87 7.45 20.27
CA PRO A 402 23.19 6.83 20.33
C PRO A 402 24.30 7.90 20.14
N PRO A 403 25.56 7.61 20.53
CA PRO A 403 26.65 8.59 20.51
C PRO A 403 27.00 9.07 19.10
N GLU A 404 27.01 8.14 18.16
CA GLU A 404 27.23 8.32 16.75
C GLU A 404 25.99 7.72 16.08
N ASN A 405 25.32 8.48 15.19
CA ASN A 405 24.03 8.19 14.51
C ASN A 405 22.77 8.84 15.12
N PHE A 406 21.72 8.90 14.30
CA PHE A 406 20.37 9.25 14.74
C PHE A 406 19.67 8.00 15.24
N GLY A 407 19.17 8.04 16.48
CA GLY A 407 18.31 6.99 16.98
C GLY A 407 16.84 7.28 16.71
N GLN A 408 15.98 6.45 17.28
CA GLN A 408 14.55 6.48 16.98
C GLN A 408 13.84 7.65 17.69
N LYS A 409 13.03 8.40 16.93
CA LYS A 409 12.23 9.54 17.41
C LYS A 409 10.74 9.20 17.40
N PHE A 410 10.03 9.66 18.44
CA PHE A 410 8.59 9.56 18.57
C PHE A 410 7.97 10.93 18.90
N THR A 411 6.87 11.27 18.24
CA THR A 411 6.22 12.59 18.33
C THR A 411 4.70 12.55 18.54
N ARG A 412 4.06 11.38 18.43
CA ARG A 412 2.58 11.26 18.46
C ARG A 412 1.98 11.17 19.86
N PHE A 413 2.48 11.96 20.82
CA PHE A 413 2.02 11.93 22.23
C PHE A 413 0.55 12.26 22.42
N HIS A 414 -0.04 13.04 21.53
CA HIS A 414 -1.45 13.42 21.63
C HIS A 414 -2.40 12.21 21.58
N LEU A 415 -2.00 11.09 20.95
CA LEU A 415 -2.80 9.86 20.90
C LEU A 415 -2.86 9.13 22.25
N PHE A 416 -1.88 9.37 23.12
CA PHE A 416 -1.80 8.84 24.48
C PHE A 416 -2.63 9.68 25.47
N ASN A 417 -3.02 10.91 25.06
CA ASN A 417 -3.85 11.82 25.86
C ASN A 417 -5.36 11.64 25.63
N LYS A 418 -5.79 10.90 24.59
CA LYS A 418 -7.22 10.62 24.36
C LYS A 418 -7.82 9.88 25.58
N ARG A 419 -9.07 10.22 25.93
CA ARG A 419 -9.77 9.71 27.12
C ARG A 419 -10.49 8.38 26.93
N SER A 420 -10.75 7.96 25.70
CA SER A 420 -11.24 6.62 25.42
C SER A 420 -10.24 5.61 25.98
N VAL A 421 -10.70 4.77 26.91
CA VAL A 421 -9.94 3.64 27.46
C VAL A 421 -10.61 2.36 27.01
N SER A 422 -9.89 1.24 27.06
CA SER A 422 -10.43 -0.08 26.76
C SER A 422 -11.65 -0.41 27.65
N SER A 423 -12.36 -1.49 27.33
CA SER A 423 -13.51 -1.95 28.13
C SER A 423 -13.16 -2.07 29.62
N VAL A 424 -14.08 -1.65 30.51
CA VAL A 424 -13.94 -1.78 31.96
C VAL A 424 -13.74 -3.24 32.40
N LEU A 425 -14.24 -4.20 31.60
CA LEU A 425 -14.00 -5.63 31.86
C LEU A 425 -12.51 -5.99 31.86
N LEU A 426 -11.68 -5.28 31.07
CA LEU A 426 -10.23 -5.47 31.06
C LEU A 426 -9.59 -5.09 32.40
N GLU A 427 -10.13 -4.11 33.13
CA GLU A 427 -9.60 -3.73 34.45
C GLU A 427 -9.59 -4.91 35.44
N SER A 428 -10.64 -5.73 35.40
CA SER A 428 -10.79 -6.91 36.27
C SER A 428 -9.78 -8.03 36.01
N LEU A 429 -9.11 -8.01 34.84
CA LEU A 429 -8.20 -9.07 34.41
C LEU A 429 -6.73 -8.77 34.71
N ARG A 430 -6.41 -7.59 35.24
CA ARG A 430 -5.02 -7.19 35.54
C ARG A 430 -4.35 -8.24 36.42
N ASP A 431 -3.18 -8.72 36.00
CA ASP A 431 -2.36 -9.70 36.72
C ASP A 431 -3.06 -11.05 37.04
N SER A 432 -4.23 -11.33 36.46
CA SER A 432 -5.04 -12.54 36.76
C SER A 432 -4.36 -13.85 36.33
N TYR A 433 -3.34 -13.78 35.47
CA TYR A 433 -2.55 -14.92 34.99
C TYR A 433 -1.06 -14.77 35.34
N ARG A 434 -0.73 -13.98 36.37
CA ARG A 434 0.66 -13.80 36.82
C ARG A 434 1.33 -15.15 37.11
N GLY A 435 2.54 -15.32 36.57
CA GLY A 435 3.35 -16.54 36.75
C GLY A 435 2.94 -17.72 35.86
N ARG A 436 1.86 -17.61 35.09
CA ARG A 436 1.51 -18.61 34.08
C ARG A 436 2.42 -18.47 32.85
N VAL A 437 2.59 -19.58 32.13
CA VAL A 437 3.18 -19.62 30.79
C VAL A 437 2.04 -19.58 29.77
N GLY A 438 2.14 -18.68 28.79
CA GLY A 438 1.16 -18.57 27.71
C GLY A 438 1.65 -19.20 26.41
N TRP A 439 0.72 -19.70 25.61
CA TRP A 439 0.96 -20.23 24.27
C TRP A 439 0.24 -19.38 23.24
N LEU A 440 0.96 -18.86 22.24
CA LEU A 440 0.41 -18.13 21.09
C LEU A 440 0.28 -19.13 19.94
N ILE A 441 -0.95 -19.45 19.57
CA ILE A 441 -1.25 -20.46 18.54
C ILE A 441 -1.60 -19.75 17.24
N GLY A 442 -0.59 -19.61 16.39
CA GLY A 442 -0.72 -19.09 15.04
C GLY A 442 -1.52 -20.02 14.13
N ASN A 443 -1.85 -19.51 12.94
CA ASN A 443 -2.66 -20.22 11.95
C ASN A 443 -1.81 -20.73 10.77
N GLY A 444 -0.48 -20.75 10.86
CA GLY A 444 0.41 -21.09 9.77
C GLY A 444 0.36 -22.57 9.34
N PRO A 445 0.87 -22.91 8.14
CA PRO A 445 0.75 -24.25 7.56
C PRO A 445 1.53 -25.35 8.30
N SER A 446 2.49 -25.01 9.17
CA SER A 446 3.21 -26.00 9.98
C SER A 446 2.40 -26.62 11.12
N VAL A 447 1.23 -26.05 11.44
CA VAL A 447 0.37 -26.53 12.52
C VAL A 447 -0.07 -27.96 12.27
N ARG A 448 0.06 -28.80 13.30
CA ARG A 448 -0.40 -30.18 13.33
C ARG A 448 -1.53 -30.34 14.32
N LEU A 449 -2.59 -31.03 13.92
CA LEU A 449 -3.76 -31.26 14.78
C LEU A 449 -3.36 -32.05 16.04
N GLU A 450 -2.40 -32.97 15.94
CA GLU A 450 -1.91 -33.75 17.07
C GLU A 450 -1.18 -32.89 18.11
N ASP A 451 -0.49 -31.84 17.69
CA ASP A 451 0.17 -30.90 18.60
C ASP A 451 -0.88 -30.01 19.30
N LEU A 452 -1.92 -29.58 18.58
CA LEU A 452 -3.04 -28.82 19.15
C LEU A 452 -3.79 -29.64 20.21
N ASP A 453 -4.06 -30.91 19.93
CA ASP A 453 -4.71 -31.82 20.87
C ASP A 453 -3.86 -32.07 22.12
N GLN A 454 -2.53 -32.18 21.99
CA GLN A 454 -1.62 -32.28 23.13
C GLN A 454 -1.63 -31.03 24.02
N LEU A 455 -1.67 -29.84 23.43
CA LEU A 455 -1.80 -28.58 24.17
C LEU A 455 -3.12 -28.52 24.95
N ALA A 456 -4.21 -29.01 24.34
CA ALA A 456 -5.52 -29.07 24.97
C ALA A 456 -5.55 -30.06 26.14
N GLU A 457 -5.02 -31.28 25.93
CA GLU A 457 -4.94 -32.33 26.95
C GLU A 457 -4.04 -31.97 28.13
N SER A 458 -3.05 -31.11 27.88
CA SER A 458 -2.13 -30.57 28.90
C SER A 458 -2.65 -29.32 29.60
N GLU A 459 -3.88 -28.87 29.28
CA GLU A 459 -4.51 -27.67 29.83
C GLU A 459 -3.65 -26.39 29.69
N CYS A 460 -2.88 -26.30 28.60
CA CYS A 460 -2.03 -25.14 28.33
C CYS A 460 -2.86 -23.86 28.16
N LEU A 461 -2.34 -22.73 28.62
CA LEU A 461 -2.99 -21.42 28.47
C LEU A 461 -2.80 -20.90 27.03
N CYS A 462 -3.68 -21.28 26.13
CA CYS A 462 -3.58 -20.93 24.71
C CYS A 462 -4.35 -19.66 24.34
N PHE A 463 -3.71 -18.84 23.51
CA PHE A 463 -4.26 -17.70 22.79
C PHE A 463 -4.36 -18.09 21.30
N GLY A 464 -5.55 -18.04 20.74
CA GLY A 464 -5.81 -18.20 19.31
C GLY A 464 -6.01 -16.85 18.64
N PHE A 465 -5.99 -16.83 17.31
CA PHE A 465 -6.12 -15.59 16.54
C PHE A 465 -7.17 -15.71 15.46
N ASN A 466 -7.93 -14.62 15.31
CA ASN A 466 -8.83 -14.43 14.17
C ASN A 466 -9.74 -15.65 13.98
N ARG A 467 -9.65 -16.33 12.83
CA ARG A 467 -10.54 -17.44 12.48
C ARG A 467 -10.05 -18.83 12.90
N PHE A 468 -9.26 -18.93 13.98
CA PHE A 468 -8.85 -20.23 14.53
C PHE A 468 -10.05 -21.15 14.84
N TYR A 469 -11.22 -20.57 15.14
CA TYR A 469 -12.45 -21.33 15.39
C TYR A 469 -12.87 -22.27 14.26
N LEU A 470 -12.42 -22.03 13.02
CA LEU A 470 -12.69 -22.92 11.90
C LEU A 470 -12.05 -24.31 12.08
N ALA A 471 -10.99 -24.43 12.90
CA ALA A 471 -10.36 -25.70 13.21
C ALA A 471 -11.07 -26.48 14.34
N HIS A 472 -12.12 -25.93 14.96
CA HIS A 472 -12.74 -26.53 16.13
C HIS A 472 -13.36 -27.91 15.88
N GLU A 473 -13.76 -28.23 14.64
CA GLU A 473 -14.27 -29.56 14.29
C GLU A 473 -13.16 -30.63 14.21
N ASP A 474 -11.92 -30.19 13.95
CA ASP A 474 -10.78 -31.07 13.68
C ASP A 474 -9.80 -31.22 14.87
N THR A 475 -9.91 -30.35 15.88
CA THR A 475 -9.09 -30.42 17.11
C THR A 475 -9.92 -30.21 18.37
N LYS A 476 -9.45 -30.78 19.48
CA LYS A 476 -9.97 -30.56 20.84
C LYS A 476 -9.60 -29.19 21.40
N LEU A 477 -8.59 -28.52 20.85
CA LEU A 477 -8.13 -27.24 21.39
C LEU A 477 -9.22 -26.18 21.30
N ARG A 478 -9.49 -25.53 22.43
CA ARG A 478 -10.33 -24.34 22.54
C ARG A 478 -9.50 -23.26 23.24
N PRO A 479 -8.97 -22.28 22.50
CA PRO A 479 -8.15 -21.24 23.10
C PRO A 479 -8.90 -20.54 24.23
N LYS A 480 -8.22 -20.31 25.36
CA LYS A 480 -8.79 -19.56 26.47
C LYS A 480 -9.14 -18.14 26.04
N PHE A 481 -8.28 -17.58 25.20
CA PHE A 481 -8.39 -16.25 24.64
C PHE A 481 -8.31 -16.31 23.12
N THR A 482 -9.15 -15.54 22.44
CA THR A 482 -8.99 -15.26 21.00
C THR A 482 -8.77 -13.78 20.80
N VAL A 483 -7.80 -13.41 19.99
CA VAL A 483 -7.47 -12.00 19.72
C VAL A 483 -7.61 -11.69 18.23
N THR A 484 -8.30 -10.61 17.92
CA THR A 484 -8.33 -10.02 16.57
C THR A 484 -8.06 -8.52 16.67
N GLY A 485 -7.14 -8.01 15.85
CA GLY A 485 -6.75 -6.59 15.87
C GLY A 485 -6.44 -5.99 14.50
N ASP A 486 -6.64 -6.78 13.44
CA ASP A 486 -6.52 -6.33 12.07
C ASP A 486 -7.86 -5.74 11.60
N LEU A 487 -7.83 -4.53 11.02
CA LEU A 487 -9.04 -3.82 10.62
C LEU A 487 -9.84 -4.62 9.59
N GLN A 488 -9.17 -5.15 8.56
CA GLN A 488 -9.84 -5.90 7.50
C GLN A 488 -10.43 -7.21 8.05
N MET A 489 -9.72 -7.90 8.94
CA MET A 489 -10.23 -9.11 9.59
C MET A 489 -11.48 -8.85 10.43
N ILE A 490 -11.52 -7.72 11.16
CA ILE A 490 -12.68 -7.31 11.95
C ILE A 490 -13.86 -6.97 11.04
N GLU A 491 -13.63 -6.19 9.98
CA GLU A 491 -14.65 -5.86 8.98
C GLU A 491 -15.21 -7.12 8.31
N ASP A 492 -14.34 -8.06 7.94
CA ASP A 492 -14.74 -9.24 7.18
C ASP A 492 -15.45 -10.30 8.03
N PHE A 493 -14.93 -10.56 9.23
CA PHE A 493 -15.23 -11.75 10.01
C PHE A 493 -15.41 -11.48 11.52
N GLY A 494 -15.40 -10.21 11.96
CA GLY A 494 -15.44 -9.86 13.38
C GLY A 494 -16.61 -10.49 14.13
N GLN A 495 -17.80 -10.53 13.53
CA GLN A 495 -18.97 -11.15 14.12
C GLN A 495 -18.81 -12.68 14.27
N GLU A 496 -18.31 -13.37 13.23
CA GLU A 496 -18.04 -14.81 13.29
C GLU A 496 -17.01 -15.15 14.38
N VAL A 497 -15.97 -14.31 14.54
CA VAL A 497 -14.96 -14.46 15.59
C VAL A 497 -15.60 -14.38 16.97
N VAL A 498 -16.46 -13.39 17.22
CA VAL A 498 -17.16 -13.23 18.50
C VAL A 498 -18.07 -14.43 18.79
N ASP A 499 -18.83 -14.89 17.79
CA ASP A 499 -19.84 -15.93 17.98
C ASP A 499 -19.23 -17.34 18.14
N SER A 500 -18.11 -17.63 17.47
CA SER A 500 -17.64 -19.01 17.27
C SER A 500 -16.37 -19.38 18.05
N SER A 501 -15.66 -18.42 18.62
CA SER A 501 -14.37 -18.66 19.28
C SER A 501 -14.47 -19.48 20.58
N GLY A 502 -15.62 -19.50 21.25
CA GLY A 502 -15.89 -20.31 22.45
C GLY A 502 -15.13 -19.90 23.74
N GLY A 503 -14.09 -19.07 23.63
CA GLY A 503 -13.33 -18.48 24.74
C GLY A 503 -13.61 -16.98 24.92
N THR A 504 -12.79 -16.30 25.73
CA THR A 504 -12.86 -14.84 25.86
C THR A 504 -12.27 -14.19 24.60
N VAL A 505 -13.05 -13.38 23.90
CA VAL A 505 -12.62 -12.69 22.68
C VAL A 505 -12.17 -11.27 23.01
N PHE A 506 -10.95 -10.92 22.61
CA PHE A 506 -10.45 -9.54 22.60
C PHE A 506 -10.51 -8.98 21.18
N VAL A 507 -11.19 -7.86 21.02
CA VAL A 507 -11.26 -7.14 19.74
C VAL A 507 -10.51 -5.82 19.89
N ALA A 508 -9.35 -5.73 19.24
CA ALA A 508 -8.50 -4.55 19.29
C ALA A 508 -8.80 -3.62 18.12
N HIS A 509 -9.34 -2.45 18.42
CA HIS A 509 -9.77 -1.48 17.41
C HIS A 509 -9.70 -0.06 17.99
N GLU A 510 -9.59 0.98 17.15
CA GLU A 510 -9.48 2.37 17.64
C GLU A 510 -10.69 2.76 18.51
N GLU A 511 -11.87 2.31 18.08
CA GLU A 511 -13.16 2.48 18.76
C GLU A 511 -13.82 1.12 18.96
N ALA A 512 -14.80 1.01 19.87
CA ALA A 512 -15.54 -0.23 20.05
C ALA A 512 -16.34 -0.53 18.77
N PRO A 513 -16.08 -1.66 18.09
CA PRO A 513 -16.79 -1.98 16.85
C PRO A 513 -18.24 -2.40 17.12
N ASP A 514 -19.11 -2.19 16.14
CA ASP A 514 -20.53 -2.59 16.23
C ASP A 514 -20.68 -4.10 16.00
N LEU A 515 -20.30 -4.88 17.02
CA LEU A 515 -20.41 -6.33 17.06
C LEU A 515 -21.38 -6.74 18.17
N VAL A 516 -22.17 -7.79 17.92
CA VAL A 516 -23.12 -8.34 18.88
C VAL A 516 -22.46 -9.49 19.65
N GLY A 517 -22.68 -9.53 20.97
CA GLY A 517 -22.22 -10.62 21.84
C GLY A 517 -21.15 -10.20 22.84
N ASP A 518 -20.63 -11.19 23.57
CA ASP A 518 -19.68 -10.97 24.66
C ASP A 518 -18.24 -10.92 24.13
N TYR A 519 -17.70 -9.71 23.97
CA TYR A 519 -16.29 -9.49 23.67
C TYR A 519 -15.71 -8.36 24.53
N ILE A 520 -14.39 -8.37 24.69
CA ILE A 520 -13.64 -7.32 25.39
C ILE A 520 -13.00 -6.42 24.34
N TRP A 521 -13.55 -5.22 24.19
CA TRP A 521 -12.90 -4.18 23.39
C TRP A 521 -11.59 -3.73 24.03
N VAL A 522 -10.53 -3.73 23.24
CA VAL A 522 -9.21 -3.19 23.59
C VAL A 522 -8.92 -2.01 22.67
N ARG A 523 -8.65 -0.84 23.24
CA ARG A 523 -8.36 0.34 22.43
C ARG A 523 -7.02 0.15 21.71
N GLN A 524 -7.03 0.25 20.39
CA GLN A 524 -5.81 0.19 19.58
C GLN A 524 -5.44 1.59 19.06
N ILE A 525 -4.16 1.96 19.14
CA ILE A 525 -3.67 3.20 18.53
C ILE A 525 -2.56 2.92 17.51
N SER A 526 -2.71 3.48 16.32
CA SER A 526 -1.75 3.33 15.24
C SER A 526 -0.66 4.39 15.32
N VAL A 527 0.52 3.99 15.77
CA VAL A 527 1.70 4.83 15.89
C VAL A 527 2.93 4.21 15.22
N SER A 528 3.82 5.06 14.74
CA SER A 528 5.12 4.67 14.20
C SER A 528 6.22 5.43 14.96
N PRO A 529 7.24 4.74 15.50
CA PRO A 529 7.28 3.28 15.68
C PRO A 529 6.12 2.76 16.56
N SER A 530 5.77 1.48 16.43
CA SER A 530 4.88 0.82 17.39
C SER A 530 5.59 0.71 18.74
N LEU A 531 4.86 1.01 19.82
CA LEU A 531 5.38 0.96 21.19
C LEU A 531 4.65 -0.14 21.95
N PHE A 532 5.41 -1.02 22.59
CA PHE A 532 4.85 -2.12 23.37
C PHE A 532 4.09 -1.54 24.56
N SER A 533 2.78 -1.76 24.63
CA SER A 533 2.00 -1.32 25.77
C SER A 533 2.19 -2.26 26.96
N THR A 534 2.65 -1.71 28.09
CA THR A 534 2.64 -2.42 29.37
C THR A 534 1.31 -2.24 30.13
N ASN A 535 0.37 -1.46 29.57
CA ASN A 535 -0.95 -1.21 30.13
C ASN A 535 -2.07 -1.27 29.05
N ALA A 536 -2.51 -2.48 28.70
CA ALA A 536 -3.54 -2.69 27.67
C ALA A 536 -4.91 -2.02 27.99
N ALA A 537 -5.17 -1.69 29.25
CA ALA A 537 -6.35 -0.90 29.64
C ALA A 537 -6.36 0.52 29.07
N ASP A 538 -5.19 1.13 28.87
CA ASP A 538 -5.09 2.45 28.22
C ASP A 538 -5.17 2.33 26.70
N PHE A 539 -4.33 1.46 26.13
CA PHE A 539 -4.30 1.12 24.71
C PHE A 539 -3.32 -0.05 24.45
N VAL A 540 -3.37 -0.58 23.24
CA VAL A 540 -2.34 -1.40 22.59
C VAL A 540 -1.92 -0.74 21.27
N THR A 541 -0.76 -1.10 20.74
CA THR A 541 -0.36 -0.72 19.37
C THR A 541 -0.38 -1.96 18.46
N PRO A 542 -0.67 -1.81 17.16
CA PRO A 542 -0.91 -2.97 16.29
C PRO A 542 0.36 -3.75 15.96
N GLY A 543 1.51 -3.07 15.81
CA GLY A 543 2.77 -3.70 15.40
C GLY A 543 2.69 -4.52 14.10
N GLY A 544 1.65 -4.34 13.29
CA GLY A 544 1.36 -5.16 12.10
C GLY A 544 0.88 -6.58 12.38
N SER A 545 0.56 -6.97 13.63
CA SER A 545 0.17 -8.35 13.94
C SER A 545 -0.76 -8.48 15.16
N SER A 546 -1.82 -9.30 15.03
CA SER A 546 -2.70 -9.66 16.17
C SER A 546 -1.94 -10.41 17.28
N VAL A 547 -0.82 -11.06 16.96
CA VAL A 547 0.08 -11.66 17.95
C VAL A 547 0.72 -10.58 18.84
N TYR A 548 1.17 -9.48 18.24
CA TYR A 548 1.79 -8.39 18.99
C TYR A 548 0.79 -7.71 19.94
N VAL A 549 -0.46 -7.58 19.49
CA VAL A 549 -1.58 -7.14 20.32
C VAL A 549 -1.80 -8.10 21.49
N ALA A 550 -1.84 -9.41 21.24
CA ALA A 550 -2.01 -10.40 22.28
C ALA A 550 -0.88 -10.43 23.31
N LEU A 551 0.36 -10.18 22.90
CA LEU A 551 1.50 -10.06 23.81
C LEU A 551 1.33 -8.88 24.79
N GLN A 552 0.79 -7.74 24.34
CA GLN A 552 0.52 -6.58 25.19
C GLN A 552 -0.65 -6.83 26.14
N ILE A 553 -1.72 -7.47 25.67
CA ILE A 553 -2.84 -7.93 26.52
C ILE A 553 -2.30 -8.93 27.54
N GLY A 554 -1.52 -9.90 27.11
CA GLY A 554 -0.88 -10.91 27.94
C GLY A 554 0.05 -10.33 29.01
N TYR A 555 0.82 -9.30 28.66
CA TYR A 555 1.64 -8.56 29.61
C TYR A 555 0.77 -7.93 30.71
N TYR A 556 -0.36 -7.33 30.33
CA TYR A 556 -1.33 -6.76 31.25
C TYR A 556 -2.00 -7.81 32.15
N LEU A 557 -2.23 -9.01 31.63
CA LEU A 557 -2.71 -10.17 32.39
C LEU A 557 -1.64 -10.76 33.34
N GLY A 558 -0.40 -10.25 33.32
CA GLY A 558 0.71 -10.68 34.17
C GLY A 558 1.58 -11.80 33.60
N ILE A 559 1.36 -12.20 32.34
CA ILE A 559 2.14 -13.25 31.68
C ILE A 559 3.46 -12.66 31.18
N ARG A 560 4.57 -13.35 31.44
CA ARG A 560 5.92 -12.95 31.00
C ARG A 560 6.65 -14.03 30.19
N LYS A 561 6.19 -15.27 30.24
CA LYS A 561 6.80 -16.42 29.55
C LYS A 561 5.86 -16.91 28.46
N TRP A 562 6.35 -16.97 27.23
CA TRP A 562 5.56 -17.28 26.05
C TRP A 562 6.23 -18.31 25.16
N TYR A 563 5.44 -19.28 24.71
CA TYR A 563 5.76 -20.13 23.57
C TYR A 563 4.89 -19.74 22.37
N MET A 564 5.50 -19.69 21.19
CA MET A 564 4.84 -19.45 19.92
C MET A 564 4.80 -20.74 19.10
N TYR A 565 3.65 -21.10 18.57
CA TYR A 565 3.47 -22.28 17.72
C TYR A 565 2.63 -21.94 16.50
N GLY A 566 2.93 -22.50 15.32
CA GLY A 566 2.20 -22.22 14.09
C GLY A 566 2.48 -20.85 13.46
N ALA A 567 3.68 -20.29 13.68
CA ALA A 567 4.11 -19.00 13.15
C ALA A 567 5.22 -19.18 12.09
N ASP A 568 4.82 -19.65 10.90
CA ASP A 568 5.76 -20.06 9.84
C ASP A 568 6.55 -18.91 9.21
N PHE A 569 5.99 -17.71 9.07
CA PHE A 569 6.65 -16.56 8.41
C PHE A 569 7.12 -16.87 6.97
N THR A 570 6.36 -17.67 6.23
CA THR A 570 6.61 -18.07 4.83
C THR A 570 5.45 -17.66 3.92
N PHE A 571 5.01 -16.40 4.01
CA PHE A 571 3.84 -15.94 3.29
C PHE A 571 4.06 -16.01 1.78
N LYS A 572 3.04 -16.46 1.05
CA LYS A 572 2.99 -16.55 -0.41
C LYS A 572 1.68 -15.95 -0.89
N PHE A 573 1.76 -15.00 -1.81
CA PHE A 573 0.58 -14.47 -2.47
C PHE A 573 0.92 -14.03 -3.88
N MET A 574 -0.09 -13.96 -4.73
CA MET A 574 0.05 -13.30 -6.00
C MET A 574 0.08 -11.79 -5.76
N PRO A 575 1.15 -11.08 -6.14
CA PRO A 575 1.17 -9.64 -6.03
C PRO A 575 0.01 -9.04 -6.86
N PRO A 576 -0.37 -7.79 -6.57
CA PRO A 576 -1.39 -7.09 -7.34
C PRO A 576 -1.03 -7.14 -8.82
N ARG A 577 -2.02 -7.21 -9.73
CA ARG A 577 -1.76 -7.08 -11.16
C ARG A 577 -0.98 -5.77 -11.41
N ARG A 578 -0.01 -5.77 -12.35
CA ARG A 578 0.66 -4.54 -12.81
C ARG A 578 -0.40 -3.47 -13.09
N GLY A 579 -0.36 -2.32 -12.42
CA GLY A 579 -1.42 -1.31 -12.53
C GLY A 579 -2.33 -1.15 -11.30
N SER A 580 -2.27 -2.02 -10.28
CA SER A 580 -3.21 -2.01 -9.14
C SER A 580 -2.55 -1.70 -7.79
N SER A 581 -3.29 -1.03 -6.91
CA SER A 581 -2.85 -0.73 -5.54
C SER A 581 -2.51 -2.01 -4.77
N ALA A 582 -1.45 -1.99 -3.95
CA ALA A 582 -1.06 -3.12 -3.11
C ALA A 582 -2.01 -3.40 -1.92
N PHE A 583 -2.94 -2.49 -1.64
CA PHE A 583 -3.87 -2.62 -0.51
C PHE A 583 -5.09 -3.47 -0.89
N ARG A 584 -5.33 -4.57 -0.15
CA ARG A 584 -6.46 -5.50 -0.33
C ARG A 584 -6.53 -6.17 -1.71
N THR A 585 -5.39 -6.45 -2.32
CA THR A 585 -5.31 -7.07 -3.64
C THR A 585 -4.61 -8.43 -3.64
N ALA A 586 -4.00 -8.82 -2.52
CA ALA A 586 -3.42 -10.15 -2.42
C ALA A 586 -4.52 -11.20 -2.42
N THR A 587 -4.33 -12.23 -3.25
CA THR A 587 -5.20 -13.40 -3.35
C THR A 587 -4.34 -14.67 -3.24
N GLY A 588 -5.00 -15.80 -3.03
CA GLY A 588 -4.34 -17.10 -2.86
C GLY A 588 -4.56 -17.71 -1.48
N ASP A 589 -4.39 -19.03 -1.42
CA ASP A 589 -4.47 -19.85 -0.21
C ASP A 589 -3.12 -20.53 0.07
N GLY A 590 -3.01 -21.27 1.18
CA GLY A 590 -1.80 -22.01 1.56
C GLY A 590 -0.90 -21.26 2.55
N ASN A 591 -1.32 -20.08 3.01
CA ASN A 591 -0.69 -19.37 4.13
C ASN A 591 -1.19 -19.85 5.50
N HIS A 592 -2.20 -20.72 5.51
CA HIS A 592 -2.82 -21.22 6.73
C HIS A 592 -2.99 -22.75 6.66
N PHE A 593 -2.97 -23.42 7.82
CA PHE A 593 -3.34 -24.85 7.88
C PHE A 593 -4.85 -25.06 7.71
N ILE A 594 -5.64 -24.03 7.99
CA ILE A 594 -7.10 -24.01 7.81
C ILE A 594 -7.39 -23.71 6.35
N SER A 595 -8.07 -24.64 5.66
CA SER A 595 -8.45 -24.47 4.26
C SER A 595 -9.46 -23.33 4.08
N ASN A 596 -9.37 -22.59 2.97
CA ASN A 596 -10.29 -21.51 2.64
C ASN A 596 -10.41 -20.44 3.75
N TYR A 597 -9.31 -20.19 4.46
CA TYR A 597 -9.27 -19.29 5.63
C TYR A 597 -9.73 -17.86 5.33
N ARG A 598 -9.57 -17.38 4.09
CA ARG A 598 -10.05 -16.05 3.65
C ARG A 598 -11.38 -16.09 2.90
N SER A 599 -11.98 -17.27 2.71
CA SER A 599 -13.28 -17.43 2.02
C SER A 599 -13.32 -16.74 0.65
N GLY A 600 -12.23 -16.84 -0.12
CA GLY A 600 -12.08 -16.19 -1.42
C GLY A 600 -11.86 -14.67 -1.41
N ARG A 601 -11.88 -14.01 -0.24
CA ARG A 601 -11.70 -12.55 -0.14
C ARG A 601 -10.23 -12.17 -0.26
N ALA A 602 -9.97 -11.05 -0.96
CA ALA A 602 -8.64 -10.46 -1.02
C ALA A 602 -8.16 -10.00 0.37
N TRP A 603 -6.85 -9.87 0.54
CA TRP A 603 -6.24 -9.54 1.82
C TRP A 603 -5.03 -8.62 1.66
N CYS A 604 -4.59 -8.03 2.78
CA CYS A 604 -3.40 -7.20 2.83
C CYS A 604 -2.16 -8.03 3.20
N PRO A 605 -1.08 -7.97 2.41
CA PRO A 605 0.20 -8.56 2.77
C PRO A 605 0.68 -8.15 4.18
N PRO A 606 1.40 -9.02 4.90
CA PRO A 606 1.92 -8.70 6.21
C PRO A 606 2.98 -7.59 6.11
N SER A 607 2.83 -6.54 6.93
CA SER A 607 3.81 -5.46 7.04
C SER A 607 5.01 -5.89 7.89
N ILE A 608 5.90 -6.70 7.34
CA ILE A 608 7.08 -7.27 8.02
C ILE A 608 7.98 -6.19 8.61
N GLU A 609 8.03 -5.02 7.96
CA GLU A 609 8.75 -3.85 8.43
C GLU A 609 8.20 -3.27 9.73
N ASN A 610 6.95 -3.56 10.06
CA ASN A 610 6.34 -3.25 11.35
C ASN A 610 6.41 -4.46 12.30
N ILE A 611 6.16 -5.67 11.80
CA ILE A 611 6.05 -6.90 12.60
C ILE A 611 7.37 -7.25 13.27
N LEU A 612 8.48 -7.32 12.52
CA LEU A 612 9.75 -7.78 13.07
C LEU A 612 10.32 -6.84 14.14
N PRO A 613 10.40 -5.51 13.92
CA PRO A 613 10.81 -4.59 14.98
C PRO A 613 9.86 -4.62 16.19
N SER A 614 8.56 -4.79 15.98
CA SER A 614 7.59 -4.90 17.07
C SER A 614 7.81 -6.17 17.89
N PHE A 615 7.97 -7.32 17.24
CA PHE A 615 8.27 -8.59 17.92
C PHE A 615 9.59 -8.52 18.68
N TYR A 616 10.61 -7.86 18.12
CA TYR A 616 11.85 -7.59 18.83
C TYR A 616 11.61 -6.77 20.10
N SER A 617 10.87 -5.66 20.00
CA SER A 617 10.49 -4.86 21.18
C SER A 617 9.68 -5.66 22.20
N ALA A 618 8.76 -6.54 21.79
CA ALA A 618 8.04 -7.41 22.72
C ALA A 618 8.98 -8.38 23.44
N ARG A 619 9.94 -8.97 22.73
CA ARG A 619 10.95 -9.86 23.31
C ARG A 619 11.73 -9.14 24.41
N LEU A 620 12.28 -7.97 24.07
CA LEU A 620 13.05 -7.16 25.01
C LEU A 620 12.20 -6.73 26.22
N ALA A 621 10.94 -6.33 26.01
CA ALA A 621 10.03 -5.96 27.10
C ALA A 621 9.77 -7.13 28.07
N MET A 622 9.66 -8.37 27.56
CA MET A 622 9.51 -9.56 28.39
C MET A 622 10.81 -9.87 29.15
N GLU A 623 11.95 -9.86 28.45
CA GLU A 623 13.29 -10.14 29.02
C GLU A 623 13.65 -9.17 30.16
N MET A 624 13.33 -7.87 30.01
CA MET A 624 13.52 -6.86 31.05
C MET A 624 12.84 -7.20 32.39
N ASP A 625 11.78 -8.00 32.35
CA ASP A 625 11.02 -8.43 33.52
C ASP A 625 11.21 -9.93 33.83
N GLY A 626 12.31 -10.53 33.35
CA GLY A 626 12.67 -11.94 33.61
C GLY A 626 11.80 -12.95 32.85
N GLY A 627 11.12 -12.50 31.81
CA GLY A 627 10.32 -13.30 30.89
C GLY A 627 11.08 -13.78 29.67
N PHE A 628 10.35 -14.42 28.75
CA PHE A 628 10.86 -14.82 27.43
C PHE A 628 9.72 -14.92 26.41
N ILE A 629 10.09 -14.89 25.12
CA ILE A 629 9.25 -15.34 24.01
C ILE A 629 10.10 -16.31 23.19
N ARG A 630 9.64 -17.56 23.06
CA ARG A 630 10.33 -18.64 22.34
C ARG A 630 9.46 -19.21 21.24
N ASN A 631 10.09 -19.62 20.15
CA ASN A 631 9.42 -20.21 18.99
C ASN A 631 9.48 -21.74 19.04
N ALA A 632 8.35 -22.36 19.33
CA ALA A 632 8.10 -23.80 19.32
C ALA A 632 7.51 -24.30 17.98
N THR A 633 7.36 -23.42 16.98
CA THR A 633 6.85 -23.78 15.65
C THR A 633 7.77 -24.81 14.99
N ARG A 634 7.21 -25.84 14.35
CA ARG A 634 7.99 -26.82 13.59
C ARG A 634 8.44 -26.22 12.26
N GLY A 635 9.70 -25.78 12.19
CA GLY A 635 10.26 -25.11 11.02
C GLY A 635 9.85 -23.63 10.93
N GLY A 636 9.70 -23.12 9.70
CA GLY A 636 9.40 -21.71 9.44
C GLY A 636 10.60 -20.77 9.65
N ASN A 637 10.40 -19.50 9.31
CA ASN A 637 11.44 -18.47 9.20
C ASN A 637 11.29 -17.34 10.23
N LEU A 638 10.57 -17.58 11.33
CA LEU A 638 10.48 -16.62 12.43
C LEU A 638 11.70 -16.75 13.37
N HIS A 639 12.72 -15.94 13.11
CA HIS A 639 14.01 -16.00 13.82
C HIS A 639 14.19 -14.96 14.94
N VAL A 640 13.28 -13.99 15.08
CA VAL A 640 13.35 -12.96 16.13
C VAL A 640 13.26 -13.54 17.55
N PHE A 641 12.62 -14.69 17.70
CA PHE A 641 12.48 -15.44 18.94
C PHE A 641 13.38 -16.68 18.91
N GLU A 642 14.03 -16.97 20.03
CA GLU A 642 14.85 -18.19 20.21
C GLU A 642 13.98 -19.42 19.94
N ARG A 643 14.50 -20.37 19.16
CA ARG A 643 13.77 -21.59 18.79
C ARG A 643 13.95 -22.67 19.86
N MET A 644 12.88 -23.42 20.10
CA MET A 644 12.85 -24.59 20.98
C MET A 644 12.02 -25.68 20.34
N ASP A 645 12.32 -26.95 20.60
CA ASP A 645 11.48 -28.06 20.13
C ASP A 645 10.11 -28.02 20.83
N PHE A 646 9.06 -28.38 20.09
CA PHE A 646 7.67 -28.33 20.58
C PHE A 646 7.49 -29.18 21.83
N GLU A 647 8.03 -30.39 21.81
CA GLU A 647 7.94 -31.35 22.92
C GLU A 647 8.64 -30.82 24.18
N ASP A 648 9.78 -30.15 24.03
CA ASP A 648 10.51 -29.57 25.15
C ASP A 648 9.77 -28.36 25.72
N ALA A 649 9.21 -27.50 24.88
CA ALA A 649 8.39 -26.36 25.29
C ALA A 649 7.12 -26.82 26.04
N LEU A 650 6.49 -27.91 25.58
CA LEU A 650 5.34 -28.51 26.24
C LEU A 650 5.74 -29.08 27.61
N ALA A 651 6.84 -29.82 27.68
CA ALA A 651 7.35 -30.38 28.93
C ALA A 651 7.69 -29.29 29.96
N ASP A 652 8.37 -28.21 29.54
CA ASP A 652 8.69 -27.04 30.37
C ASP A 652 7.43 -26.31 30.89
N THR A 653 6.34 -26.33 30.11
CA THR A 653 5.07 -25.72 30.53
C THR A 653 4.38 -26.51 31.65
N ILE A 654 4.53 -27.83 31.66
CA ILE A 654 3.83 -28.75 32.57
C ILE A 654 4.63 -29.02 33.86
N SER A 655 5.95 -28.80 33.84
CA SER A 655 6.83 -28.91 35.00
C SER A 655 6.63 -27.79 36.01
#